data_AF-A0A8J4C9Q0-F1
#
_entry.id   AF-A0A8J4C9Q0-F1
#
_cell.length_a   1.000
_cell.length_b   1.000
_cell.length_c   1.000
_cell.angle_alpha   90.00
_cell.angle_beta   90.00
_cell.angle_gamma   90.00
#
_symmetry.space_group_name_H-M   'P 1'
#
loop_
_entity.id
_entity.type
_entity.pdbx_description
1 polymer ?
#
loop_
_entity_poly.entity_id
_entity_poly.type
_entity_poly.pdbx_seq_one_letter_code
_entity_poly.pdbx_strand_id
1 'polypeptide(L)'
;SDPFGLALDGAPAPAEEISRDGALAAQVANHIVDWVYGRLCGYHVAFPKGENLAALLDVFVFACKSRGDGPQRLAELLVEAVCLSATSSFQQQMRARMDPGAPNEARLLEMASIAHDIHDADANIFCPALAPHMPAALAVAAVQMHILYGQHLVPWLGISKSISPAVLDVFRTANVLEQRLTGPITMAGGGGGSAAASGLHPPAVAEVVSSFRRWDLSNPLKAALLQWVGVQVSNTATWTARALQTEKWKPMGSGPDVAHTSSAAEVSRMTLEALDALYGMDVPMPAEVPQALLEGIDAVMRKYVTHVNEKLGALQRLIPPLPQPVRYKKDIVVKNEQAEREAGRNSVKGGKGKMAFLSSVPTVESSPDFTNISASLTPETLTAAACSLHFLYGRAEALVQVARERQLQSAAVHSLALPQPASTAGSAKCSPAKSEGSSSIGEAPEPLLHARTALMTGMQYACKFLATRVVFWDQRTPWLELLYRHHVTQPASRIDPVLEGLHMVLGATCPGLPDAVRTAFAKHLMVASVQAAERVLLDGGPCRWFMPADVQAIDQDMHKLRALFHADGDGLDRELIDSELERVRRLLPLMRVEVGPLMDMLKTARTHGTAQLMAPSGGPGNVYDESTILRVLVHRPERTGSKMLKSAYKLPKKAK
;
A
#
# COMPACT_ATOMS: atom_id res chain seq x y z
N SER A 1 24.97 -87.78 -8.19
CA SER A 1 24.40 -89.03 -8.74
C SER A 1 23.28 -88.62 -9.66
N ASP A 2 23.54 -88.72 -10.96
CA ASP A 2 22.64 -88.44 -12.06
C ASP A 2 21.66 -89.62 -12.24
N PRO A 3 20.34 -89.44 -12.14
CA PRO A 3 19.39 -90.55 -12.17
C PRO A 3 18.90 -90.94 -13.57
N PHE A 4 19.36 -90.28 -14.64
CA PHE A 4 18.88 -90.58 -16.00
C PHE A 4 20.01 -90.71 -17.03
N GLY A 5 20.99 -91.56 -16.71
CA GLY A 5 22.06 -91.96 -17.62
C GLY A 5 21.56 -92.25 -19.04
N LEU A 6 21.81 -91.29 -19.92
CA LEU A 6 21.84 -91.43 -21.36
C LEU A 6 23.12 -90.75 -21.85
N ALA A 7 24.23 -91.47 -21.69
CA ALA A 7 25.37 -91.30 -22.58
C ALA A 7 24.95 -91.90 -23.93
N LEU A 8 24.61 -91.03 -24.88
CA LEU A 8 24.61 -91.35 -26.29
C LEU A 8 25.74 -90.55 -26.94
N ASP A 9 26.67 -91.29 -27.54
CA ASP A 9 27.66 -90.80 -28.49
C ASP A 9 26.99 -89.89 -29.53
N GLY A 10 27.33 -88.61 -29.49
CA GLY A 10 27.08 -87.67 -30.56
C GLY A 10 28.40 -86.98 -30.88
N ALA A 11 28.95 -87.24 -32.07
CA ALA A 11 30.00 -86.39 -32.62
C ALA A 11 29.56 -84.91 -32.53
N PRO A 12 30.46 -83.93 -32.30
CA PRO A 12 30.07 -82.53 -32.39
C PRO A 12 29.44 -82.32 -33.76
N ALA A 13 28.19 -81.86 -33.78
CA ALA A 13 27.46 -81.63 -35.03
C ALA A 13 28.35 -80.78 -35.96
N PRO A 14 28.44 -81.13 -37.26
CA PRO A 14 29.30 -80.39 -38.19
C PRO A 14 28.92 -78.91 -38.15
N ALA A 15 29.92 -78.02 -38.21
CA ALA A 15 29.73 -76.57 -38.05
C ALA A 15 28.63 -75.98 -38.98
N GLU A 16 28.33 -76.65 -40.10
CA GLU A 16 27.25 -76.31 -41.03
C GLU A 16 25.83 -76.63 -40.51
N GLU A 17 25.63 -77.67 -39.70
CA GLU A 17 24.32 -78.02 -39.10
C GLU A 17 23.98 -77.07 -37.94
N ILE A 18 24.96 -76.79 -37.07
CA ILE A 18 24.82 -75.79 -35.99
C ILE A 18 24.54 -74.39 -36.58
N SER A 19 25.12 -74.09 -37.74
CA SER A 19 24.90 -72.84 -38.48
C SER A 19 23.50 -72.77 -39.13
N ARG A 20 23.00 -73.87 -39.69
CA ARG A 20 21.63 -73.97 -40.25
C ARG A 20 20.55 -73.86 -39.18
N ASP A 21 20.72 -74.53 -38.05
CA ASP A 21 19.77 -74.46 -36.93
C ASP A 21 19.78 -73.07 -36.28
N GLY A 22 20.95 -72.42 -36.20
CA GLY A 22 21.07 -71.02 -35.78
C GLY A 22 20.34 -70.06 -36.73
N ALA A 23 20.41 -70.28 -38.04
CA ALA A 23 19.73 -69.46 -39.03
C ALA A 23 18.20 -69.61 -38.99
N LEU A 24 17.69 -70.83 -38.79
CA LEU A 24 16.25 -71.07 -38.60
C LEU A 24 15.74 -70.46 -37.29
N ALA A 25 16.49 -70.61 -36.20
CA ALA A 25 16.17 -69.99 -34.92
C ALA A 25 16.12 -68.45 -35.01
N ALA A 26 17.04 -67.83 -35.75
CA ALA A 26 17.04 -66.39 -36.00
C ALA A 26 15.83 -65.94 -36.85
N GLN A 27 15.41 -66.72 -37.84
CA GLN A 27 14.18 -66.44 -38.62
C GLN A 27 12.91 -66.52 -37.78
N VAL A 28 12.79 -67.55 -36.93
CA VAL A 28 11.65 -67.68 -36.00
C VAL A 28 11.67 -66.53 -34.99
N ALA A 29 12.85 -66.18 -34.45
CA ALA A 29 13.02 -65.05 -33.56
C ALA A 29 12.60 -63.73 -34.22
N ASN A 30 12.92 -63.48 -35.49
CA ASN A 30 12.46 -62.31 -36.23
C ASN A 30 10.93 -62.18 -36.22
N HIS A 31 10.22 -63.25 -36.57
CA HIS A 31 8.75 -63.25 -36.59
C HIS A 31 8.14 -63.04 -35.21
N ILE A 32 8.72 -63.65 -34.16
CA ILE A 32 8.28 -63.45 -32.78
C ILE A 32 8.51 -62.00 -32.37
N VAL A 33 9.71 -61.46 -32.61
CA VAL A 33 10.03 -60.07 -32.26
C VAL A 33 9.08 -59.10 -32.97
N ASP A 34 8.86 -59.24 -34.28
CA ASP A 34 7.98 -58.33 -35.04
C ASP A 34 6.53 -58.39 -34.53
N TRP A 35 6.02 -59.59 -34.29
CA TRP A 35 4.66 -59.79 -33.79
C TRP A 35 4.47 -59.25 -32.38
N VAL A 36 5.39 -59.56 -31.47
CA VAL A 36 5.35 -59.11 -30.08
C VAL A 36 5.58 -57.60 -30.00
N TYR A 37 6.53 -57.06 -30.78
CA TYR A 37 6.82 -55.62 -30.85
C TYR A 37 5.58 -54.81 -31.22
N GLY A 38 4.83 -55.25 -32.25
CA GLY A 38 3.58 -54.59 -32.64
C GLY A 38 2.54 -54.54 -31.52
N ARG A 39 2.51 -55.56 -30.64
CA ARG A 39 1.64 -55.56 -29.44
C ARG A 39 2.18 -54.67 -28.33
N LEU A 40 3.49 -54.63 -28.14
CA LEU A 40 4.14 -53.74 -27.17
C LEU A 40 3.96 -52.27 -27.55
N CYS A 41 4.03 -51.91 -28.83
CA CYS A 41 3.75 -50.54 -29.29
C CYS A 41 2.30 -50.08 -29.07
N GLY A 42 1.41 -50.95 -28.59
CA GLY A 42 0.02 -50.64 -28.25
C GLY A 42 -0.44 -51.33 -26.97
N TYR A 43 0.44 -51.57 -25.99
CA TYR A 43 0.13 -52.36 -24.80
C TYR A 43 -1.05 -51.79 -23.98
N HIS A 44 -1.24 -50.47 -23.99
CA HIS A 44 -2.37 -49.81 -23.32
C HIS A 44 -3.73 -50.35 -23.80
N VAL A 45 -3.83 -50.70 -25.09
CA VAL A 45 -5.05 -51.21 -25.72
C VAL A 45 -5.05 -52.74 -25.75
N ALA A 46 -3.89 -53.36 -25.98
CA ALA A 46 -3.77 -54.81 -26.08
C ALA A 46 -3.91 -55.53 -24.73
N PHE A 47 -3.56 -54.86 -23.63
CA PHE A 47 -3.53 -55.42 -22.28
C PHE A 47 -4.15 -54.43 -21.27
N PRO A 48 -5.45 -54.11 -21.36
CA PRO A 48 -6.06 -53.04 -20.56
C PRO A 48 -5.94 -53.22 -19.03
N LYS A 49 -5.68 -54.44 -18.52
CA LYS A 49 -5.44 -54.72 -17.11
C LYS A 49 -4.01 -55.20 -16.82
N GLY A 50 -3.10 -55.06 -17.79
CA GLY A 50 -1.73 -55.57 -17.72
C GLY A 50 -1.63 -57.10 -17.81
N GLU A 51 -2.70 -57.78 -18.21
CA GLU A 51 -2.74 -59.24 -18.30
C GLU A 51 -1.68 -59.75 -19.29
N ASN A 52 -0.91 -60.77 -18.88
CA ASN A 52 0.12 -61.41 -19.70
C ASN A 52 1.25 -60.51 -20.25
N LEU A 53 1.28 -59.21 -19.90
CA LEU A 53 2.28 -58.27 -20.41
C LEU A 53 3.70 -58.65 -19.98
N ALA A 54 3.91 -59.01 -18.71
CA ALA A 54 5.22 -59.44 -18.20
C ALA A 54 5.74 -60.70 -18.90
N ALA A 55 4.89 -61.71 -19.06
CA ALA A 55 5.24 -62.95 -19.77
C ALA A 55 5.58 -62.67 -21.25
N LEU A 56 4.84 -61.76 -21.89
CA LEU A 56 5.10 -61.35 -23.26
C LEU A 56 6.44 -60.59 -23.39
N LEU A 57 6.78 -59.75 -22.41
CA LEU A 57 8.07 -59.07 -22.34
C LEU A 57 9.24 -60.05 -22.17
N ASP A 58 9.07 -61.10 -21.38
CA ASP A 58 10.11 -62.14 -21.24
C ASP A 58 10.34 -62.89 -22.56
N VAL A 59 9.26 -63.23 -23.27
CA VAL A 59 9.32 -63.83 -24.62
C VAL A 59 9.99 -62.87 -25.61
N PHE A 60 9.65 -61.58 -25.56
CA PHE A 60 10.25 -60.55 -26.40
C PHE A 60 11.76 -60.43 -26.18
N VAL A 61 12.18 -60.31 -24.92
CA VAL A 61 13.58 -60.17 -24.52
C VAL A 61 14.38 -61.42 -24.92
N PHE A 62 13.80 -62.61 -24.75
CA PHE A 62 14.41 -63.86 -25.20
C PHE A 62 14.57 -63.88 -26.72
N ALA A 63 13.51 -63.57 -27.49
CA ALA A 63 13.54 -63.57 -28.94
C ALA A 63 14.54 -62.53 -29.50
N CYS A 64 14.61 -61.33 -28.91
CA CYS A 64 15.63 -60.33 -29.25
C CYS A 64 17.06 -60.87 -29.05
N LYS A 65 17.34 -61.53 -27.93
CA LYS A 65 18.65 -62.16 -27.69
C LYS A 65 18.95 -63.26 -28.71
N SER A 66 17.96 -64.09 -29.06
CA SER A 66 18.10 -65.14 -30.08
C SER A 66 18.30 -64.60 -31.50
N ARG A 67 17.81 -63.40 -31.79
CA ARG A 67 18.06 -62.67 -33.04
C ARG A 67 19.46 -62.07 -33.12
N GLY A 68 20.17 -61.98 -31.98
CA GLY A 68 21.47 -61.33 -31.87
C GLY A 68 21.42 -59.85 -31.48
N ASP A 69 20.27 -59.36 -31.00
CA ASP A 69 20.16 -57.98 -30.53
C ASP A 69 20.96 -57.78 -29.24
N GLY A 70 21.83 -56.77 -29.25
CA GLY A 70 22.51 -56.31 -28.04
C GLY A 70 21.57 -55.59 -27.05
N PRO A 71 22.01 -55.36 -25.81
CA PRO A 71 21.21 -54.66 -24.79
C PRO A 71 20.83 -53.22 -25.20
N GLN A 72 21.65 -52.57 -26.03
CA GLN A 72 21.33 -51.24 -26.57
C GLN A 72 20.12 -51.29 -27.50
N ARG A 73 20.09 -52.25 -28.44
CA ARG A 73 18.98 -52.40 -29.38
C ARG A 73 17.68 -52.78 -28.68
N LEU A 74 17.76 -53.65 -27.67
CA LEU A 74 16.61 -53.98 -26.83
C LEU A 74 16.07 -52.74 -26.10
N ALA A 75 16.95 -51.91 -25.54
CA ALA A 75 16.54 -50.67 -24.88
C ALA A 75 15.88 -49.67 -25.86
N GLU A 76 16.43 -49.51 -27.06
CA GLU A 76 15.81 -48.70 -28.13
C GLU A 76 14.39 -49.15 -28.44
N LEU A 77 14.20 -50.45 -28.70
CA LEU A 77 12.90 -51.03 -29.02
C LEU A 77 11.90 -50.85 -27.88
N LEU A 78 12.32 -51.09 -26.64
CA LEU A 78 11.41 -50.92 -25.49
C LEU A 78 11.07 -49.44 -25.25
N VAL A 79 12.01 -48.51 -25.44
CA VAL A 79 11.74 -47.06 -25.32
C VAL A 79 10.75 -46.63 -26.39
N GLU A 80 10.97 -47.06 -27.64
CA GLU A 80 10.07 -46.77 -28.75
C GLU A 80 8.67 -47.35 -28.50
N ALA A 81 8.56 -48.59 -28.02
CA ALA A 81 7.29 -49.23 -27.70
C ALA A 81 6.51 -48.46 -26.61
N VAL A 82 7.19 -48.01 -25.54
CA VAL A 82 6.58 -47.17 -24.49
C VAL A 82 6.06 -45.86 -25.07
N CYS A 83 6.88 -45.16 -25.86
CA CYS A 83 6.50 -43.88 -26.44
C CYS A 83 5.34 -44.02 -27.45
N LEU A 84 5.36 -45.04 -28.31
CA LEU A 84 4.32 -45.31 -29.30
C LEU A 84 3.00 -45.73 -28.64
N SER A 85 3.06 -46.58 -27.61
CA SER A 85 1.84 -47.00 -26.92
C SER A 85 1.18 -45.85 -26.20
N ALA A 86 1.97 -45.00 -25.53
CA ALA A 86 1.43 -43.86 -24.80
C ALA A 86 0.86 -42.81 -25.76
N THR A 87 1.53 -42.56 -26.90
CA THR A 87 1.03 -41.69 -27.98
C THR A 87 -0.28 -42.18 -28.57
N SER A 88 -0.35 -43.47 -28.91
CA SER A 88 -1.57 -44.07 -29.47
C SER A 88 -2.74 -44.00 -28.49
N SER A 89 -2.48 -44.30 -27.21
CA SER A 89 -3.47 -44.21 -26.13
C SER A 89 -4.00 -42.77 -25.97
N PHE A 90 -3.09 -41.79 -25.90
CA PHE A 90 -3.45 -40.38 -25.76
C PHE A 90 -4.32 -39.90 -26.92
N GLN A 91 -3.92 -40.18 -28.16
CA GLN A 91 -4.69 -39.81 -29.35
C GLN A 91 -6.06 -40.50 -29.41
N GLN A 92 -6.15 -41.78 -29.02
CA GLN A 92 -7.41 -42.50 -28.98
C GLN A 92 -8.37 -41.90 -27.95
N GLN A 93 -7.89 -41.62 -26.73
CA GLN A 93 -8.71 -41.02 -25.69
C GLN A 93 -9.14 -39.60 -26.05
N MET A 94 -8.26 -38.81 -26.67
CA MET A 94 -8.63 -37.49 -27.20
C MET A 94 -9.78 -37.60 -28.20
N ARG A 95 -9.70 -38.52 -29.17
CA ARG A 95 -10.78 -38.71 -30.16
C ARG A 95 -12.09 -39.17 -29.51
N ALA A 96 -12.04 -39.89 -28.39
CA ALA A 96 -13.20 -40.43 -27.71
C ALA A 96 -13.88 -39.43 -26.76
N ARG A 97 -13.10 -38.57 -26.08
CA ARG A 97 -13.58 -37.71 -24.98
C ARG A 97 -13.74 -36.24 -25.38
N MET A 98 -13.01 -35.77 -26.40
CA MET A 98 -12.96 -34.35 -26.73
C MET A 98 -14.11 -33.92 -27.63
N ASP A 99 -14.77 -32.82 -27.26
CA ASP A 99 -15.69 -32.10 -28.15
C ASP A 99 -14.89 -31.13 -29.06
N PRO A 100 -14.96 -31.26 -30.40
CA PRO A 100 -14.31 -30.34 -31.32
C PRO A 100 -14.78 -28.88 -31.21
N GLY A 101 -16.01 -28.66 -30.74
CA GLY A 101 -16.61 -27.34 -30.57
C GLY A 101 -16.25 -26.65 -29.25
N ALA A 102 -15.60 -27.35 -28.31
CA ALA A 102 -15.28 -26.83 -27.00
C ALA A 102 -14.20 -25.72 -27.06
N PRO A 103 -14.25 -24.73 -26.15
CA PRO A 103 -13.23 -23.69 -26.06
C PRO A 103 -11.84 -24.30 -25.76
N ASN A 104 -10.78 -23.58 -26.13
CA ASN A 104 -9.40 -24.06 -25.98
C ASN A 104 -9.08 -24.47 -24.55
N GLU A 105 -9.57 -23.73 -23.57
CA GLU A 105 -9.37 -23.98 -22.14
C GLU A 105 -9.97 -25.32 -21.72
N ALA A 106 -11.23 -25.57 -22.07
CA ALA A 106 -11.91 -26.84 -21.74
C ALA A 106 -11.21 -28.03 -22.41
N ARG A 107 -10.77 -27.85 -23.65
CA ARG A 107 -9.97 -28.86 -24.38
C ARG A 107 -8.66 -29.17 -23.66
N LEU A 108 -7.93 -28.15 -23.21
CA LEU A 108 -6.68 -28.34 -22.46
C LEU A 108 -6.89 -28.99 -21.09
N LEU A 109 -8.00 -28.71 -20.41
CA LEU A 109 -8.34 -29.37 -19.14
C LEU A 109 -8.63 -30.86 -19.36
N GLU A 110 -9.41 -31.19 -20.39
CA GLU A 110 -9.72 -32.59 -20.71
C GLU A 110 -8.46 -33.36 -21.14
N MET A 111 -7.59 -32.74 -21.94
CA MET A 111 -6.30 -33.34 -22.32
C MET A 111 -5.38 -33.59 -21.11
N ALA A 112 -5.40 -32.71 -20.11
CA ALA A 112 -4.65 -32.94 -18.88
C ALA A 112 -5.24 -34.09 -18.06
N SER A 113 -6.57 -34.24 -18.01
CA SER A 113 -7.22 -35.40 -17.40
C SER A 113 -6.82 -36.70 -18.10
N ILE A 114 -6.82 -36.73 -19.44
CA ILE A 114 -6.36 -37.89 -20.22
C ILE A 114 -4.90 -38.21 -19.89
N ALA A 115 -4.02 -37.21 -19.81
CA ALA A 115 -2.62 -37.40 -19.45
C ALA A 115 -2.47 -37.98 -18.03
N HIS A 116 -3.28 -37.53 -17.07
CA HIS A 116 -3.31 -38.10 -15.72
C HIS A 116 -3.74 -39.57 -15.72
N ASP A 117 -4.83 -39.91 -16.41
CA ASP A 117 -5.36 -41.27 -16.45
C ASP A 117 -4.36 -42.25 -17.07
N ILE A 118 -3.69 -41.84 -18.15
CA ILE A 118 -2.65 -42.65 -18.80
C ILE A 118 -1.44 -42.79 -17.89
N HIS A 119 -0.97 -41.69 -17.28
CA HIS A 119 0.17 -41.75 -16.38
C HIS A 119 -0.11 -42.63 -15.14
N ASP A 120 -1.34 -42.63 -14.62
CA ASP A 120 -1.74 -43.49 -13.51
C ASP A 120 -1.80 -44.96 -13.93
N ALA A 121 -2.25 -45.26 -15.14
CA ALA A 121 -2.18 -46.62 -15.69
C ALA A 121 -0.71 -47.07 -15.87
N ASP A 122 0.14 -46.19 -16.40
CA ASP A 122 1.57 -46.45 -16.53
C ASP A 122 2.23 -46.72 -15.18
N ALA A 123 1.98 -45.88 -14.18
CA ALA A 123 2.57 -46.00 -12.85
C ALA A 123 2.13 -47.26 -12.11
N ASN A 124 0.85 -47.63 -12.20
CA ASN A 124 0.26 -48.67 -11.37
C ASN A 124 0.21 -50.05 -12.05
N ILE A 125 0.18 -50.10 -13.38
CA ILE A 125 -0.08 -51.34 -14.15
C ILE A 125 1.12 -51.68 -15.04
N PHE A 126 1.49 -50.77 -15.94
CA PHE A 126 2.38 -51.12 -17.06
C PHE A 126 3.87 -51.01 -16.72
N CYS A 127 4.31 -49.90 -16.14
CA CYS A 127 5.71 -49.69 -15.81
C CYS A 127 6.26 -50.67 -14.76
N PRO A 128 5.48 -51.14 -13.76
CA PRO A 128 5.92 -52.23 -12.89
C PRO A 128 6.25 -53.53 -13.65
N ALA A 129 5.52 -53.84 -14.73
CA ALA A 129 5.79 -55.00 -15.58
C ALA A 129 7.01 -54.79 -16.50
N LEU A 130 7.27 -53.54 -16.90
CA LEU A 130 8.42 -53.16 -17.73
C LEU A 130 9.72 -53.00 -16.92
N ALA A 131 9.63 -52.66 -15.62
CA ALA A 131 10.75 -52.34 -14.75
C ALA A 131 11.88 -53.39 -14.70
N PRO A 132 11.62 -54.72 -14.74
CA PRO A 132 12.68 -55.74 -14.77
C PRO A 132 13.60 -55.63 -15.99
N HIS A 133 13.07 -55.15 -17.12
CA HIS A 133 13.79 -55.02 -18.39
C HIS A 133 14.20 -53.57 -18.69
N MET A 134 13.47 -52.59 -18.14
CA MET A 134 13.75 -51.16 -18.23
C MET A 134 13.39 -50.46 -16.91
N PRO A 135 14.33 -50.31 -15.97
CA PRO A 135 14.07 -49.69 -14.66
C PRO A 135 13.52 -48.25 -14.71
N ALA A 136 13.83 -47.50 -15.78
CA ALA A 136 13.38 -46.13 -15.98
C ALA A 136 12.12 -46.00 -16.87
N ALA A 137 11.35 -47.08 -17.08
CA ALA A 137 10.17 -47.08 -17.95
C ALA A 137 9.15 -45.98 -17.59
N LEU A 138 8.89 -45.77 -16.29
CA LEU A 138 7.97 -44.73 -15.84
C LEU A 138 8.48 -43.31 -16.15
N ALA A 139 9.80 -43.10 -16.10
CA ALA A 139 10.39 -41.81 -16.46
C ALA A 139 10.24 -41.54 -17.97
N VAL A 140 10.48 -42.56 -18.81
CA VAL A 140 10.29 -42.48 -20.26
C VAL A 140 8.81 -42.18 -20.60
N ALA A 141 7.87 -42.91 -20.00
CA ALA A 141 6.44 -42.68 -20.17
C ALA A 141 6.02 -41.28 -19.72
N ALA A 142 6.53 -40.82 -18.57
CA ALA A 142 6.25 -39.47 -18.05
C ALA A 142 6.78 -38.35 -18.97
N VAL A 143 7.99 -38.50 -19.53
CA VAL A 143 8.52 -37.58 -20.54
C VAL A 143 7.62 -37.55 -21.77
N GLN A 144 7.18 -38.71 -22.24
CA GLN A 144 6.29 -38.76 -23.40
C GLN A 144 4.96 -38.07 -23.14
N MET A 145 4.32 -38.29 -21.98
CA MET A 145 3.09 -37.57 -21.61
C MET A 145 3.31 -36.06 -21.51
N HIS A 146 4.44 -35.64 -20.96
CA HIS A 146 4.82 -34.24 -20.91
C HIS A 146 4.96 -33.63 -22.32
N ILE A 147 5.57 -34.34 -23.27
CA ILE A 147 5.69 -33.88 -24.66
C ILE A 147 4.31 -33.76 -25.32
N LEU A 148 3.47 -34.79 -25.22
CA LEU A 148 2.16 -34.81 -25.88
C LEU A 148 1.22 -33.71 -25.38
N TYR A 149 1.15 -33.49 -24.06
CA TYR A 149 0.36 -32.39 -23.53
C TYR A 149 0.99 -31.02 -23.89
N GLY A 150 2.32 -30.92 -23.78
CA GLY A 150 3.09 -29.71 -24.06
C GLY A 150 2.90 -29.18 -25.48
N GLN A 151 2.72 -30.05 -26.47
CA GLN A 151 2.45 -29.67 -27.87
C GLN A 151 1.20 -28.80 -28.02
N HIS A 152 0.23 -28.93 -27.10
CA HIS A 152 -1.01 -28.15 -27.12
C HIS A 152 -0.98 -27.00 -26.10
N LEU A 153 -0.39 -27.23 -24.93
CA LEU A 153 -0.28 -26.23 -23.87
C LEU A 153 0.61 -25.04 -24.27
N VAL A 154 1.83 -25.31 -24.76
CA VAL A 154 2.85 -24.27 -25.00
C VAL A 154 2.39 -23.22 -26.02
N PRO A 155 1.80 -23.60 -27.18
CA PRO A 155 1.26 -22.61 -28.11
C PRO A 155 0.12 -21.77 -27.52
N TRP A 156 -0.74 -22.37 -26.68
CA TRP A 156 -1.84 -21.67 -26.04
C TRP A 156 -1.34 -20.64 -25.00
N LEU A 157 -0.33 -20.99 -24.20
CA LEU A 157 0.29 -20.09 -23.23
C LEU A 157 0.85 -18.81 -23.90
N GLY A 158 1.34 -18.92 -25.14
CA GLY A 158 1.85 -17.77 -25.90
C GLY A 158 0.76 -16.78 -26.34
N ILE A 159 -0.50 -17.22 -26.41
CA ILE A 159 -1.64 -16.43 -26.91
C ILE A 159 -2.54 -15.95 -25.75
N SER A 160 -2.66 -16.71 -24.67
CA SER A 160 -3.52 -16.38 -23.53
C SER A 160 -2.97 -15.18 -22.74
N LYS A 161 -3.68 -14.05 -22.76
CA LYS A 161 -3.27 -12.82 -22.03
C LYS A 161 -4.24 -12.33 -20.96
N SER A 162 -5.46 -12.86 -20.92
CA SER A 162 -6.48 -12.45 -19.94
C SER A 162 -6.66 -13.50 -18.85
N ILE A 163 -6.84 -13.05 -17.61
CA ILE A 163 -7.23 -13.90 -16.49
C ILE A 163 -8.75 -14.16 -16.56
N SER A 164 -9.13 -15.43 -16.58
CA SER A 164 -10.50 -15.93 -16.39
C SER A 164 -10.46 -17.17 -15.51
N PRO A 165 -11.58 -17.61 -14.90
CA PRO A 165 -11.61 -18.84 -14.11
C PRO A 165 -11.08 -20.05 -14.89
N ALA A 166 -11.51 -20.21 -16.15
CA ALA A 166 -11.06 -21.30 -17.02
C ALA A 166 -9.55 -21.23 -17.35
N VAL A 167 -9.00 -20.03 -17.55
CA VAL A 167 -7.55 -19.84 -17.77
C VAL A 167 -6.78 -20.23 -16.51
N LEU A 168 -7.23 -19.81 -15.33
CA LEU A 168 -6.62 -20.16 -14.04
C LEU A 168 -6.67 -21.67 -13.81
N ASP A 169 -7.77 -22.34 -14.15
CA ASP A 169 -7.90 -23.80 -14.07
C ASP A 169 -6.86 -24.52 -14.93
N VAL A 170 -6.61 -24.03 -16.15
CA VAL A 170 -5.56 -24.59 -17.01
C VAL A 170 -4.19 -24.43 -16.37
N PHE A 171 -3.84 -23.25 -15.83
CA PHE A 171 -2.57 -23.05 -15.13
C PHE A 171 -2.42 -23.97 -13.90
N ARG A 172 -3.47 -24.08 -13.08
CA ARG A 172 -3.49 -24.95 -11.90
C ARG A 172 -3.29 -26.41 -12.29
N THR A 173 -4.05 -26.89 -13.27
CA THR A 173 -4.00 -28.28 -13.75
C THR A 173 -2.67 -28.60 -14.40
N ALA A 174 -2.14 -27.71 -15.24
CA ALA A 174 -0.83 -27.88 -15.86
C ALA A 174 0.30 -27.94 -14.82
N ASN A 175 0.26 -27.09 -13.78
CA ASN A 175 1.23 -27.11 -12.70
C ASN A 175 1.18 -28.43 -11.90
N VAL A 176 -0.02 -28.94 -11.59
CA VAL A 176 -0.19 -30.24 -10.91
C VAL A 176 0.32 -31.40 -11.78
N LEU A 177 0.00 -31.39 -13.08
CA LEU A 177 0.47 -32.40 -14.02
C LEU A 177 2.00 -32.37 -14.15
N GLU A 178 2.61 -31.19 -14.30
CA GLU A 178 4.06 -31.05 -14.35
C GLU A 178 4.74 -31.60 -13.10
N GLN A 179 4.23 -31.26 -11.91
CA GLN A 179 4.77 -31.75 -10.64
C GLN A 179 4.70 -33.28 -10.55
N ARG A 180 3.57 -33.88 -10.96
CA ARG A 180 3.39 -35.34 -10.99
C ARG A 180 4.37 -36.01 -11.96
N LEU A 181 4.51 -35.50 -13.17
CA LEU A 181 5.40 -36.07 -14.18
C LEU A 181 6.88 -35.89 -13.82
N THR A 182 7.24 -34.81 -13.11
CA THR A 182 8.65 -34.52 -12.78
C THR A 182 9.27 -35.53 -11.81
N GLY A 183 8.47 -36.08 -10.87
CA GLY A 183 8.97 -37.00 -9.84
C GLY A 183 9.76 -38.20 -10.40
N PRO A 184 9.13 -39.07 -11.21
CA PRO A 184 9.79 -40.20 -11.84
C PRO A 184 11.02 -39.83 -12.68
N ILE A 185 10.96 -38.69 -13.38
CA ILE A 185 12.05 -38.19 -14.25
C ILE A 185 13.28 -37.81 -13.43
N THR A 186 13.10 -37.08 -12.33
CA THR A 186 14.21 -36.70 -11.43
C THR A 186 14.86 -37.90 -10.75
N MET A 187 14.07 -38.91 -10.39
CA MET A 187 14.58 -40.15 -9.81
C MET A 187 15.43 -40.95 -10.80
N ALA A 188 15.05 -40.97 -12.08
CA ALA A 188 15.83 -41.63 -13.14
C ALA A 188 17.07 -40.83 -13.59
N GLY A 189 17.05 -39.49 -13.45
CA GLY A 189 18.15 -38.62 -13.85
C GLY A 189 19.32 -38.53 -12.85
N GLY A 190 19.18 -39.10 -11.65
CA GLY A 190 20.11 -38.92 -10.54
C GLY A 190 19.93 -37.55 -9.88
N GLY A 191 19.43 -37.54 -8.64
CA GLY A 191 19.09 -36.32 -7.89
C GLY A 191 20.19 -35.26 -7.95
N GLY A 192 19.79 -34.01 -8.19
CA GLY A 192 20.67 -32.88 -8.44
C GLY A 192 21.83 -32.76 -7.45
N GLY A 193 23.04 -32.94 -7.96
CA GLY A 193 24.28 -32.74 -7.20
C GLY A 193 25.46 -33.47 -7.82
N SER A 194 26.21 -32.75 -8.65
CA SER A 194 27.54 -33.12 -9.18
C SER A 194 27.63 -34.32 -10.12
N ALA A 195 28.18 -34.02 -11.30
CA ALA A 195 28.61 -34.93 -12.35
C ALA A 195 29.38 -36.16 -11.83
N ALA A 196 28.98 -37.36 -12.28
CA ALA A 196 29.77 -38.55 -12.60
C ALA A 196 29.01 -39.86 -12.33
N ALA A 197 27.93 -40.12 -13.07
CA ALA A 197 27.34 -41.47 -13.16
C ALA A 197 26.74 -41.72 -14.56
N SER A 198 27.53 -41.45 -15.61
CA SER A 198 27.17 -41.72 -17.02
C SER A 198 27.15 -43.21 -17.37
N GLY A 199 26.53 -44.06 -16.53
CA GLY A 199 26.50 -45.51 -16.73
C GLY A 199 25.29 -46.26 -16.17
N LEU A 200 24.28 -45.60 -15.58
CA LEU A 200 23.13 -46.32 -14.98
C LEU A 200 22.06 -46.74 -15.99
N HIS A 201 21.92 -46.06 -17.13
CA HIS A 201 20.86 -46.31 -18.10
C HIS A 201 21.40 -46.45 -19.54
N PRO A 202 20.77 -47.28 -20.40
CA PRO A 202 21.09 -47.34 -21.82
C PRO A 202 20.98 -45.97 -22.50
N PRO A 203 21.78 -45.68 -23.56
CA PRO A 203 21.78 -44.39 -24.24
C PRO A 203 20.39 -43.89 -24.68
N ALA A 204 19.55 -44.79 -25.20
CA ALA A 204 18.18 -44.46 -25.63
C ALA A 204 17.30 -43.90 -24.50
N VAL A 205 17.45 -44.44 -23.28
CA VAL A 205 16.72 -43.94 -22.09
C VAL A 205 17.27 -42.58 -21.66
N ALA A 206 18.60 -42.45 -21.62
CA ALA A 206 19.26 -41.22 -21.23
C ALA A 206 18.91 -40.05 -22.17
N GLU A 207 18.83 -40.30 -23.48
CA GLU A 207 18.41 -39.32 -24.48
C GLU A 207 17.00 -38.79 -24.20
N VAL A 208 16.02 -39.67 -24.03
CA VAL A 208 14.64 -39.27 -23.73
C VAL A 208 14.55 -38.50 -22.41
N VAL A 209 15.12 -39.03 -21.33
CA VAL A 209 15.07 -38.37 -20.01
C VAL A 209 15.76 -37.00 -20.03
N SER A 210 16.89 -36.87 -20.75
CA SER A 210 17.63 -35.62 -20.87
C SER A 210 16.93 -34.56 -21.74
N SER A 211 15.95 -34.95 -22.57
CA SER A 211 15.14 -34.04 -23.37
C SER A 211 14.12 -33.25 -22.53
N PHE A 212 13.80 -33.74 -21.33
CA PHE A 212 12.81 -33.12 -20.45
C PHE A 212 13.19 -31.68 -20.08
N ARG A 213 12.25 -30.77 -20.29
CA ARG A 213 12.31 -29.38 -19.84
C ARG A 213 10.94 -29.02 -19.30
N ARG A 214 10.88 -28.46 -18.09
CA ARG A 214 9.64 -27.93 -17.53
C ARG A 214 9.03 -26.88 -18.46
N TRP A 215 7.70 -26.84 -18.52
CA TRP A 215 6.94 -25.79 -19.17
C TRP A 215 7.18 -24.45 -18.46
N ASP A 216 7.33 -23.37 -19.23
CA ASP A 216 7.34 -22.02 -18.66
C ASP A 216 5.91 -21.55 -18.39
N LEU A 217 5.37 -21.97 -17.24
CA LEU A 217 4.07 -21.48 -16.74
C LEU A 217 4.19 -20.09 -16.11
N SER A 218 5.38 -19.75 -15.61
CA SER A 218 5.62 -18.59 -14.75
C SER A 218 5.50 -17.26 -15.49
N ASN A 219 6.15 -17.12 -16.65
CA ASN A 219 6.16 -15.85 -17.38
C ASN A 219 4.79 -15.51 -17.99
N PRO A 220 4.08 -16.44 -18.65
CA PRO A 220 2.74 -16.17 -19.17
C PRO A 220 1.75 -15.82 -18.05
N LEU A 221 1.80 -16.54 -16.93
CA LEU A 221 0.96 -16.26 -15.76
C LEU A 221 1.25 -14.87 -15.20
N LYS A 222 2.53 -14.54 -14.98
CA LYS A 222 2.95 -13.20 -14.52
C LYS A 222 2.43 -12.09 -15.43
N ALA A 223 2.57 -12.24 -16.75
CA ALA A 223 2.08 -11.26 -17.71
C ALA A 223 0.56 -11.06 -17.63
N ALA A 224 -0.21 -12.15 -17.56
CA ALA A 224 -1.66 -12.10 -17.43
C ALA A 224 -2.10 -11.48 -16.10
N LEU A 225 -1.43 -11.82 -15.00
CA LEU A 225 -1.70 -11.26 -13.67
C LEU A 225 -1.40 -9.76 -13.61
N LEU A 226 -0.27 -9.30 -14.18
CA LEU A 226 0.05 -7.86 -14.23
C LEU A 226 -0.96 -7.07 -15.08
N GLN A 227 -1.45 -7.65 -16.19
CA GLN A 227 -2.52 -7.05 -16.97
C GLN A 227 -3.81 -6.93 -16.15
N TRP A 228 -4.18 -7.98 -15.41
CA TRP A 228 -5.32 -7.95 -14.50
C TRP A 228 -5.15 -6.88 -13.42
N VAL A 229 -3.97 -6.77 -12.80
CA VAL A 229 -3.66 -5.71 -11.80
C VAL A 229 -3.87 -4.34 -12.41
N GLY A 230 -3.38 -4.09 -13.62
CA GLY A 230 -3.58 -2.82 -14.33
C GLY A 230 -5.06 -2.47 -14.50
N VAL A 231 -5.90 -3.46 -14.87
CA VAL A 231 -7.35 -3.29 -14.98
C VAL A 231 -7.98 -3.00 -13.61
N GLN A 232 -7.61 -3.73 -12.56
CA GLN A 232 -8.15 -3.51 -11.21
C GLN A 232 -7.80 -2.14 -10.65
N VAL A 233 -6.55 -1.70 -10.81
CA VAL A 233 -6.10 -0.38 -10.36
C VAL A 233 -6.83 0.73 -11.12
N SER A 234 -6.99 0.58 -12.43
CA SER A 234 -7.75 1.52 -13.28
C SER A 234 -9.22 1.61 -12.85
N ASN A 235 -9.86 0.46 -12.60
CA ASN A 235 -11.22 0.40 -12.08
C ASN A 235 -11.31 1.11 -10.72
N THR A 236 -10.46 0.75 -9.77
CA THR A 236 -10.44 1.35 -8.43
C THR A 236 -10.26 2.86 -8.48
N ALA A 237 -9.36 3.37 -9.34
CA ALA A 237 -9.18 4.79 -9.55
C ALA A 237 -10.45 5.48 -10.10
N THR A 238 -11.12 4.86 -11.09
CA THR A 238 -12.33 5.39 -11.71
C THR A 238 -13.49 5.45 -10.74
N TRP A 239 -13.71 4.38 -9.96
CA TRP A 239 -14.74 4.33 -8.92
C TRP A 239 -14.46 5.33 -7.80
N THR A 240 -13.21 5.43 -7.34
CA THR A 240 -12.79 6.45 -6.34
C THR A 240 -13.13 7.86 -6.81
N ALA A 241 -12.84 8.18 -8.08
CA ALA A 241 -13.18 9.48 -8.65
C ALA A 241 -14.71 9.73 -8.68
N ARG A 242 -15.51 8.73 -9.03
CA ARG A 242 -16.99 8.84 -9.02
C ARG A 242 -17.54 9.01 -7.60
N ALA A 243 -17.02 8.25 -6.64
CA ALA A 243 -17.40 8.36 -5.23
C ALA A 243 -17.11 9.77 -4.70
N LEU A 244 -15.92 10.32 -5.01
CA LEU A 244 -15.54 11.68 -4.62
C LEU A 244 -16.39 12.77 -5.28
N GLN A 245 -16.76 12.61 -6.56
CA GLN A 245 -17.61 13.57 -7.27
C GLN A 245 -19.02 13.69 -6.68
N THR A 246 -19.55 12.60 -6.12
CA THR A 246 -20.91 12.53 -5.55
C THR A 246 -20.92 12.63 -4.02
N GLU A 247 -19.76 12.85 -3.41
CA GLU A 247 -19.56 12.83 -1.97
C GLU A 247 -20.26 14.02 -1.29
N LYS A 248 -21.01 13.71 -0.23
CA LYS A 248 -21.75 14.69 0.59
C LYS A 248 -20.95 15.16 1.81
N TRP A 249 -19.85 14.48 2.14
CA TRP A 249 -18.94 14.80 3.24
C TRP A 249 -19.63 14.81 4.60
N LYS A 250 -20.47 13.79 4.83
CA LYS A 250 -21.10 13.54 6.11
C LYS A 250 -20.45 12.32 6.77
N PRO A 251 -20.25 12.34 8.10
CA PRO A 251 -19.78 11.16 8.81
C PRO A 251 -20.82 10.04 8.70
N MET A 252 -20.35 8.80 8.68
CA MET A 252 -21.24 7.63 8.63
C MET A 252 -21.96 7.37 9.95
N GLY A 253 -21.38 7.79 11.08
CA GLY A 253 -22.00 7.73 12.40
C GLY A 253 -21.43 8.78 13.35
N SER A 254 -21.81 8.68 14.63
CA SER A 254 -21.43 9.64 15.68
C SER A 254 -20.22 9.21 16.53
N GLY A 255 -19.79 7.95 16.42
CA GLY A 255 -18.62 7.43 17.14
C GLY A 255 -17.30 7.66 16.39
N PRO A 256 -16.16 7.63 17.09
CA PRO A 256 -14.84 7.89 16.51
C PRO A 256 -14.50 6.92 15.36
N ASP A 257 -14.87 5.64 15.48
CA ASP A 257 -14.57 4.62 14.48
C ASP A 257 -15.35 4.77 13.17
N VAL A 258 -16.46 5.53 13.20
CA VAL A 258 -17.40 5.72 12.07
C VAL A 258 -17.54 7.19 11.66
N ALA A 259 -16.63 8.05 12.13
CA ALA A 259 -16.62 9.48 11.83
C ALA A 259 -16.12 9.81 10.39
N HIS A 260 -15.74 8.80 9.60
CA HIS A 260 -15.33 8.94 8.21
C HIS A 260 -16.51 9.00 7.24
N THR A 261 -16.25 9.39 6.00
CA THR A 261 -17.25 9.48 4.91
C THR A 261 -17.48 8.14 4.21
N SER A 262 -18.54 8.07 3.40
CA SER A 262 -18.85 6.89 2.57
C SER A 262 -17.78 6.60 1.51
N SER A 263 -17.23 7.62 0.85
CA SER A 263 -16.16 7.43 -0.13
C SER A 263 -14.91 6.81 0.48
N ALA A 264 -14.54 7.19 1.71
CA ALA A 264 -13.39 6.60 2.40
C ALA A 264 -13.62 5.11 2.71
N ALA A 265 -14.82 4.77 3.20
CA ALA A 265 -15.21 3.38 3.43
C ALA A 265 -15.19 2.55 2.13
N GLU A 266 -15.70 3.11 1.04
CA GLU A 266 -15.73 2.44 -0.27
C GLU A 266 -14.33 2.22 -0.83
N VAL A 267 -13.45 3.24 -0.80
CA VAL A 267 -12.04 3.09 -1.21
C VAL A 267 -11.39 1.97 -0.40
N SER A 268 -11.55 1.96 0.93
CA SER A 268 -10.98 0.91 1.75
C SER A 268 -11.51 -0.47 1.39
N ARG A 269 -12.83 -0.62 1.22
CA ARG A 269 -13.46 -1.88 0.82
C ARG A 269 -12.91 -2.37 -0.52
N MET A 270 -12.87 -1.51 -1.53
CA MET A 270 -12.37 -1.85 -2.86
C MET A 270 -10.91 -2.27 -2.85
N THR A 271 -10.05 -1.58 -2.09
CA THR A 271 -8.62 -1.94 -1.99
C THR A 271 -8.41 -3.30 -1.32
N LEU A 272 -9.25 -3.63 -0.33
CA LEU A 272 -9.20 -4.94 0.32
C LEU A 272 -9.74 -6.04 -0.59
N GLU A 273 -10.87 -5.81 -1.26
CA GLU A 273 -11.44 -6.76 -2.22
C GLU A 273 -10.50 -7.05 -3.39
N ALA A 274 -9.76 -6.04 -3.87
CA ALA A 274 -8.75 -6.25 -4.91
C ALA A 274 -7.62 -7.16 -4.43
N LEU A 275 -7.20 -7.03 -3.17
CA LEU A 275 -6.18 -7.88 -2.56
C LEU A 275 -6.70 -9.31 -2.35
N ASP A 276 -7.91 -9.47 -1.80
CA ASP A 276 -8.53 -10.78 -1.61
C ASP A 276 -8.79 -11.47 -2.96
N ALA A 277 -9.22 -10.73 -3.98
CA ALA A 277 -9.40 -11.26 -5.33
C ALA A 277 -8.09 -11.74 -5.95
N LEU A 278 -6.97 -11.06 -5.69
CA LEU A 278 -5.65 -11.49 -6.18
C LEU A 278 -5.22 -12.81 -5.54
N TYR A 279 -5.31 -12.91 -4.21
CA TYR A 279 -4.88 -14.11 -3.49
C TYR A 279 -5.88 -15.27 -3.59
N GLY A 280 -7.15 -14.99 -3.91
CA GLY A 280 -8.17 -16.00 -4.21
C GLY A 280 -8.06 -16.66 -5.59
N MET A 281 -7.05 -16.32 -6.40
CA MET A 281 -6.82 -16.96 -7.70
C MET A 281 -6.18 -18.35 -7.61
N ASP A 282 -5.66 -18.75 -6.43
CA ASP A 282 -5.06 -20.06 -6.16
C ASP A 282 -3.95 -20.50 -7.14
N VAL A 283 -3.16 -19.54 -7.64
CA VAL A 283 -2.02 -19.80 -8.52
C VAL A 283 -0.70 -19.44 -7.82
N PRO A 284 0.45 -19.99 -8.26
CA PRO A 284 1.76 -19.55 -7.78
C PRO A 284 1.91 -18.05 -8.00
N MET A 285 2.13 -17.29 -6.93
CA MET A 285 2.10 -15.82 -6.97
C MET A 285 3.52 -15.24 -7.14
N PRO A 286 3.85 -14.62 -8.29
CA PRO A 286 5.12 -13.91 -8.45
C PRO A 286 5.16 -12.68 -7.55
N ALA A 287 6.31 -12.40 -6.92
CA ALA A 287 6.45 -11.33 -5.93
C ALA A 287 6.13 -9.92 -6.50
N GLU A 288 6.34 -9.72 -7.80
CA GLU A 288 6.11 -8.44 -8.47
C GLU A 288 4.61 -8.12 -8.66
N VAL A 289 3.74 -9.13 -8.65
CA VAL A 289 2.30 -8.94 -8.88
C VAL A 289 1.62 -8.25 -7.69
N PRO A 290 1.74 -8.74 -6.44
CA PRO A 290 1.23 -8.02 -5.27
C PRO A 290 1.88 -6.66 -5.10
N GLN A 291 3.17 -6.52 -5.41
CA GLN A 291 3.87 -5.24 -5.34
C GLN A 291 3.23 -4.22 -6.30
N ALA A 292 3.01 -4.59 -7.57
CA ALA A 292 2.36 -3.72 -8.55
C ALA A 292 0.93 -3.33 -8.13
N LEU A 293 0.18 -4.22 -7.49
CA LEU A 293 -1.14 -3.92 -6.96
C LEU A 293 -1.07 -2.88 -5.84
N LEU A 294 -0.16 -3.06 -4.88
CA LEU A 294 0.03 -2.11 -3.77
C LEU A 294 0.52 -0.75 -4.28
N GLU A 295 1.41 -0.70 -5.26
CA GLU A 295 1.82 0.56 -5.92
C GLU A 295 0.65 1.27 -6.62
N GLY A 296 -0.25 0.51 -7.24
CA GLY A 296 -1.47 1.06 -7.83
C GLY A 296 -2.43 1.62 -6.77
N ILE A 297 -2.61 0.90 -5.66
CA ILE A 297 -3.43 1.34 -4.52
C ILE A 297 -2.84 2.60 -3.86
N ASP A 298 -1.51 2.67 -3.74
CA ASP A 298 -0.79 3.85 -3.26
C ASP A 298 -1.19 5.09 -4.09
N ALA A 299 -1.15 4.96 -5.42
CA ALA A 299 -1.52 6.03 -6.32
C ALA A 299 -3.00 6.45 -6.19
N VAL A 300 -3.92 5.50 -5.96
CA VAL A 300 -5.34 5.79 -5.74
C VAL A 300 -5.54 6.59 -4.45
N MET A 301 -4.94 6.16 -3.34
CA MET A 301 -5.05 6.86 -2.06
C MET A 301 -4.43 8.25 -2.10
N ARG A 302 -3.30 8.43 -2.80
CA ARG A 302 -2.72 9.76 -3.02
C ARG A 302 -3.65 10.69 -3.80
N LYS A 303 -4.33 10.19 -4.84
CA LYS A 303 -5.33 10.97 -5.57
C LYS A 303 -6.51 11.39 -4.70
N TYR A 304 -6.93 10.55 -3.74
CA TYR A 304 -7.95 10.91 -2.76
C TYR A 304 -7.51 12.11 -1.92
N VAL A 305 -6.27 12.10 -1.41
CA VAL A 305 -5.69 13.23 -0.65
C VAL A 305 -5.63 14.50 -1.49
N THR A 306 -5.16 14.39 -2.74
CA THR A 306 -5.08 15.54 -3.65
C THR A 306 -6.45 16.19 -3.84
N HIS A 307 -7.49 15.38 -4.07
CA HIS A 307 -8.86 15.89 -4.22
C HIS A 307 -9.35 16.63 -2.96
N VAL A 308 -9.08 16.08 -1.77
CA VAL A 308 -9.43 16.74 -0.50
C VAL A 308 -8.71 18.07 -0.38
N ASN A 309 -7.40 18.12 -0.64
CA ASN A 309 -6.60 19.34 -0.54
C ASN A 309 -7.02 20.40 -1.56
N GLU A 310 -7.34 20.01 -2.79
CA GLU A 310 -7.88 20.90 -3.82
C GLU A 310 -9.21 21.52 -3.38
N LYS A 311 -10.09 20.71 -2.76
CA LYS A 311 -11.37 21.19 -2.22
C LYS A 311 -11.18 22.19 -1.07
N LEU A 312 -10.20 21.96 -0.19
CA LEU A 312 -9.89 22.88 0.92
C LEU A 312 -9.31 24.21 0.40
N GLY A 313 -8.40 24.12 -0.57
CA GLY A 313 -7.69 25.28 -1.12
C GLY A 313 -6.70 25.89 -0.13
N ALA A 314 -6.20 27.08 -0.43
CA ALA A 314 -5.20 27.78 0.38
C ALA A 314 -5.77 28.26 1.73
N LEU A 315 -4.93 28.43 2.77
CA LEU A 315 -5.39 28.97 4.06
C LEU A 315 -5.67 30.48 4.01
N GLN A 316 -5.03 31.19 3.08
CA GLN A 316 -5.06 32.65 2.97
C GLN A 316 -6.47 33.20 2.70
N ARG A 317 -7.36 32.42 2.07
CA ARG A 317 -8.79 32.78 1.87
C ARG A 317 -9.57 32.92 3.18
N LEU A 318 -9.10 32.29 4.26
CA LEU A 318 -9.74 32.38 5.57
C LEU A 318 -9.30 33.63 6.35
N ILE A 319 -8.07 34.10 6.10
CA ILE A 319 -7.40 35.11 6.91
C ILE A 319 -7.64 36.50 6.30
N PRO A 320 -8.31 37.43 7.01
CA PRO A 320 -8.54 38.77 6.47
C PRO A 320 -7.23 39.56 6.37
N PRO A 321 -7.13 40.53 5.44
CA PRO A 321 -5.93 41.34 5.27
C PRO A 321 -5.59 42.12 6.55
N LEU A 322 -4.31 42.42 6.74
CA LEU A 322 -3.87 43.25 7.87
C LEU A 322 -4.42 44.67 7.71
N PRO A 323 -4.91 45.31 8.79
CA PRO A 323 -5.36 46.70 8.74
C PRO A 323 -4.17 47.63 8.44
N GLN A 324 -4.45 48.78 7.82
CA GLN A 324 -3.42 49.77 7.56
C GLN A 324 -2.84 50.29 8.89
N PRO A 325 -1.50 50.36 9.05
CA PRO A 325 -0.91 50.94 10.24
C PRO A 325 -1.19 52.44 10.27
N VAL A 326 -1.84 52.90 11.34
CA VAL A 326 -2.12 54.33 11.57
C VAL A 326 -1.52 54.77 12.88
N ARG A 327 -0.93 55.96 12.92
CA ARG A 327 -0.39 56.50 14.17
C ARG A 327 -1.52 56.98 15.08
N TYR A 328 -1.32 56.86 16.38
CA TYR A 328 -2.28 57.35 17.37
C TYR A 328 -2.52 58.87 17.27
N LYS A 329 -3.77 59.30 17.45
CA LYS A 329 -4.15 60.71 17.59
C LYS A 329 -5.37 60.82 18.53
N LYS A 330 -5.15 61.34 19.74
CA LYS A 330 -6.13 61.46 20.84
C LYS A 330 -7.53 61.87 20.38
N ASP A 331 -7.67 63.00 19.69
CA ASP A 331 -8.98 63.53 19.27
C ASP A 331 -9.77 62.57 18.35
N ILE A 332 -9.07 61.76 17.55
CA ILE A 332 -9.70 60.78 16.64
C ILE A 332 -10.12 59.55 17.42
N VAL A 333 -9.24 59.05 18.29
CA VAL A 333 -9.51 57.87 19.10
C VAL A 333 -10.66 58.10 20.07
N VAL A 334 -10.64 59.22 20.81
CA VAL A 334 -11.73 59.59 21.73
C VAL A 334 -13.06 59.73 20.98
N LYS A 335 -13.05 60.36 19.80
CA LYS A 335 -14.25 60.48 18.96
C LYS A 335 -14.78 59.12 18.50
N ASN A 336 -13.88 58.22 18.10
CA ASN A 336 -14.24 56.86 17.66
C ASN A 336 -14.85 56.05 18.82
N GLU A 337 -14.21 56.08 20.00
CA GLU A 337 -14.70 55.39 21.19
C GLU A 337 -16.06 55.94 21.67
N GLN A 338 -16.25 57.27 21.63
CA GLN A 338 -17.54 57.90 21.94
C GLN A 338 -18.64 57.50 20.94
N ALA A 339 -18.34 57.53 19.64
CA ALA A 339 -19.28 57.12 18.61
C ALA A 339 -19.73 55.66 18.79
N GLU A 340 -18.82 54.76 19.18
CA GLU A 340 -19.14 53.37 19.46
C GLU A 340 -19.98 53.20 20.74
N ARG A 341 -19.69 53.96 21.80
CA ARG A 341 -20.50 53.97 23.03
C ARG A 341 -21.93 54.49 22.76
N GLU A 342 -22.08 55.51 21.92
CA GLU A 342 -23.38 56.08 21.54
C GLU A 342 -24.17 55.13 20.65
N ALA A 343 -23.52 54.47 19.69
CA ALA A 343 -24.13 53.43 18.86
C ALA A 343 -24.63 52.24 19.70
N GLY A 344 -23.88 51.84 20.73
CA GLY A 344 -24.29 50.79 21.68
C GLY A 344 -25.53 51.15 22.50
N ARG A 345 -25.69 52.41 22.92
CA ARG A 345 -26.87 52.88 23.68
C ARG A 345 -28.14 52.96 22.84
N ASN A 346 -28.03 53.29 21.55
CA ASN A 346 -29.18 53.42 20.65
C ASN A 346 -29.77 52.07 20.22
N SER A 347 -29.00 50.98 20.29
CA SER A 347 -29.49 49.61 20.00
C SER A 347 -30.43 49.07 21.09
N VAL A 348 -30.28 49.52 22.35
CA VAL A 348 -31.13 49.13 23.49
C VAL A 348 -32.57 49.69 23.37
N LYS A 349 -32.79 50.71 22.51
CA LYS A 349 -34.12 51.32 22.26
C LYS A 349 -34.89 50.72 21.08
N GLY A 350 -34.79 49.40 20.86
CA GLY A 350 -35.78 48.62 20.09
C GLY A 350 -35.69 48.64 18.57
N GLY A 351 -34.57 49.08 17.97
CA GLY A 351 -34.35 48.97 16.52
C GLY A 351 -33.48 47.76 16.14
N LYS A 352 -33.97 46.87 15.27
CA LYS A 352 -33.19 45.78 14.61
C LYS A 352 -32.17 46.34 13.58
N GLY A 353 -31.39 47.36 13.96
CA GLY A 353 -30.31 47.90 13.13
C GLY A 353 -28.96 47.39 13.60
N LYS A 354 -28.14 46.82 12.69
CA LYS A 354 -26.72 46.47 12.95
C LYS A 354 -26.03 47.70 13.56
N MET A 355 -25.39 47.53 14.73
CA MET A 355 -24.54 48.57 15.31
C MET A 355 -23.50 49.02 14.27
N ALA A 356 -23.54 50.27 13.83
CA ALA A 356 -22.49 50.84 13.00
C ALA A 356 -21.30 51.22 13.89
N PHE A 357 -20.55 50.21 14.35
CA PHE A 357 -19.23 50.42 14.95
C PHE A 357 -18.17 50.58 13.84
N LEU A 358 -17.04 51.21 14.14
CA LEU A 358 -15.95 51.37 13.17
C LEU A 358 -15.23 50.03 13.00
N SER A 359 -15.65 49.23 12.03
CA SER A 359 -15.02 47.95 11.73
C SER A 359 -13.59 48.15 11.23
N SER A 360 -12.61 47.71 12.03
CA SER A 360 -11.20 47.68 11.64
C SER A 360 -10.86 46.44 10.79
N VAL A 361 -11.72 45.43 10.84
CA VAL A 361 -11.59 44.17 10.11
C VAL A 361 -12.80 43.96 9.18
N PRO A 362 -12.58 43.60 7.89
CA PRO A 362 -13.67 43.27 6.98
C PRO A 362 -14.52 42.08 7.45
N THR A 363 -15.82 42.17 7.22
CA THR A 363 -16.79 41.11 7.54
C THR A 363 -16.55 39.85 6.69
N VAL A 364 -17.02 38.68 7.14
CA VAL A 364 -16.86 37.44 6.36
C VAL A 364 -17.61 37.53 5.02
N GLU A 365 -18.75 38.21 5.02
CA GLU A 365 -19.62 38.42 3.86
C GLU A 365 -18.97 39.27 2.76
N SER A 366 -17.93 40.05 3.07
CA SER A 366 -17.19 40.82 2.07
C SER A 366 -16.10 40.01 1.36
N SER A 367 -15.82 38.78 1.82
CA SER A 367 -14.85 37.91 1.15
C SER A 367 -15.44 37.36 -0.15
N PRO A 368 -14.67 37.32 -1.26
CA PRO A 368 -15.11 36.69 -2.49
C PRO A 368 -15.40 35.18 -2.31
N ASP A 369 -14.77 34.55 -1.31
CA ASP A 369 -14.94 33.13 -1.01
C ASP A 369 -16.18 32.85 -0.14
N PHE A 370 -16.91 33.87 0.33
CA PHE A 370 -17.93 33.73 1.38
C PHE A 370 -18.93 32.60 1.14
N THR A 371 -19.53 32.56 -0.05
CA THR A 371 -20.52 31.55 -0.42
C THR A 371 -19.91 30.15 -0.44
N ASN A 372 -18.70 30.00 -1.01
CA ASN A 372 -18.04 28.71 -1.10
C ASN A 372 -17.66 28.17 0.30
N ILE A 373 -17.01 28.98 1.14
CA ILE A 373 -16.57 28.53 2.47
C ILE A 373 -17.78 28.19 3.34
N SER A 374 -18.78 29.09 3.36
CA SER A 374 -19.92 28.97 4.27
C SER A 374 -20.89 27.84 3.88
N ALA A 375 -21.03 27.56 2.58
CA ALA A 375 -21.94 26.50 2.12
C ALA A 375 -21.27 25.13 2.00
N SER A 376 -20.01 25.08 1.53
CA SER A 376 -19.38 23.81 1.11
C SER A 376 -18.31 23.28 2.06
N LEU A 377 -17.69 24.14 2.87
CA LEU A 377 -16.63 23.78 3.81
C LEU A 377 -17.09 24.04 5.24
N THR A 378 -18.22 23.47 5.67
CA THR A 378 -18.73 23.58 7.06
C THR A 378 -17.82 22.82 8.06
N PRO A 379 -17.91 23.05 9.39
CA PRO A 379 -17.04 22.38 10.35
C PRO A 379 -17.23 20.87 10.31
N GLU A 380 -18.46 20.42 10.05
CA GLU A 380 -18.83 19.02 9.87
C GLU A 380 -18.16 18.42 8.62
N THR A 381 -18.15 19.15 7.49
CA THR A 381 -17.45 18.71 6.28
C THR A 381 -15.95 18.55 6.53
N LEU A 382 -15.34 19.53 7.22
CA LEU A 382 -13.89 19.56 7.47
C LEU A 382 -13.46 18.46 8.45
N THR A 383 -14.27 18.22 9.49
CA THR A 383 -14.04 17.12 10.44
C THR A 383 -14.20 15.76 9.75
N ALA A 384 -15.26 15.58 8.96
CA ALA A 384 -15.45 14.35 8.18
C ALA A 384 -14.28 14.11 7.21
N ALA A 385 -13.78 15.15 6.55
CA ALA A 385 -12.60 15.05 5.68
C ALA A 385 -11.34 14.62 6.45
N ALA A 386 -11.06 15.23 7.61
CA ALA A 386 -9.93 14.84 8.44
C ALA A 386 -10.05 13.40 8.96
N CYS A 387 -11.25 12.99 9.38
CA CYS A 387 -11.52 11.62 9.84
C CYS A 387 -11.38 10.60 8.69
N SER A 388 -11.85 10.92 7.48
CA SER A 388 -11.67 10.07 6.30
C SER A 388 -10.21 9.83 5.96
N LEU A 389 -9.37 10.87 6.04
CA LEU A 389 -7.93 10.76 5.79
C LEU A 389 -7.24 9.90 6.86
N HIS A 390 -7.61 10.08 8.13
CA HIS A 390 -7.10 9.25 9.23
C HIS A 390 -7.56 7.78 9.11
N PHE A 391 -8.82 7.56 8.77
CA PHE A 391 -9.36 6.22 8.53
C PHE A 391 -8.58 5.51 7.42
N LEU A 392 -8.41 6.15 6.27
CA LEU A 392 -7.64 5.56 5.17
C LEU A 392 -6.16 5.33 5.54
N TYR A 393 -5.56 6.18 6.40
CA TYR A 393 -4.21 5.96 6.91
C TYR A 393 -4.10 4.64 7.69
N GLY A 394 -5.01 4.40 8.65
CA GLY A 394 -5.02 3.15 9.41
C GLY A 394 -5.34 1.93 8.53
N ARG A 395 -6.21 2.10 7.52
CA ARG A 395 -6.54 1.02 6.57
C ARG A 395 -5.38 0.69 5.63
N ALA A 396 -4.57 1.68 5.24
CA ALA A 396 -3.35 1.44 4.47
C ALA A 396 -2.36 0.58 5.28
N GLU A 397 -2.18 0.84 6.57
CA GLU A 397 -1.33 0.01 7.44
C GLU A 397 -1.83 -1.42 7.56
N ALA A 398 -3.14 -1.59 7.80
CA ALA A 398 -3.76 -2.90 7.84
C ALA A 398 -3.58 -3.66 6.52
N LEU A 399 -3.71 -2.98 5.37
CA LEU A 399 -3.59 -3.60 4.06
C LEU A 399 -2.17 -4.16 3.80
N VAL A 400 -1.13 -3.46 4.26
CA VAL A 400 0.26 -3.97 4.17
C VAL A 400 0.43 -5.24 5.00
N GLN A 401 -0.14 -5.30 6.20
CA GLN A 401 -0.07 -6.49 7.04
C GLN A 401 -0.82 -7.67 6.42
N VAL A 402 -2.05 -7.43 5.95
CA VAL A 402 -2.84 -8.46 5.26
C VAL A 402 -2.08 -8.97 4.03
N ALA A 403 -1.48 -8.10 3.21
CA ALA A 403 -0.71 -8.53 2.04
C ALA A 403 0.49 -9.43 2.43
N ARG A 404 1.21 -9.08 3.50
CA ARG A 404 2.33 -9.89 4.02
C ARG A 404 1.85 -11.27 4.51
N GLU A 405 0.77 -11.31 5.28
CA GLU A 405 0.19 -12.56 5.78
C GLU A 405 -0.24 -13.47 4.62
N ARG A 406 -0.93 -12.92 3.61
CA ARG A 406 -1.37 -13.66 2.42
C ARG A 406 -0.19 -14.17 1.59
N GLN A 407 0.87 -13.38 1.47
CA GLN A 407 2.09 -13.81 0.78
C GLN A 407 2.75 -15.01 1.48
N LEU A 408 2.83 -14.99 2.81
CA LEU A 408 3.36 -16.12 3.59
C LEU A 408 2.49 -17.37 3.45
N GLN A 409 1.16 -17.23 3.48
CA GLN A 409 0.21 -18.33 3.28
C GLN A 409 0.37 -18.94 1.88
N SER A 410 0.45 -18.12 0.83
CA SER A 410 0.64 -18.58 -0.55
C SER A 410 1.95 -19.33 -0.73
N ALA A 411 3.05 -18.85 -0.14
CA ALA A 411 4.35 -19.51 -0.21
C ALA A 411 4.35 -20.91 0.48
N ALA A 412 3.61 -21.07 1.58
CA ALA A 412 3.51 -22.33 2.30
C ALA A 412 2.75 -23.41 1.50
N VAL A 413 1.63 -23.03 0.87
CA VAL A 413 0.80 -23.93 0.05
C VAL A 413 1.60 -24.50 -1.12
N HIS A 414 2.38 -23.65 -1.80
CA HIS A 414 3.17 -24.06 -2.96
C HIS A 414 4.53 -24.72 -2.60
N SER A 415 5.03 -24.54 -1.38
CA SER A 415 6.26 -25.23 -0.89
C SER A 415 6.02 -26.67 -0.43
N LEU A 416 4.81 -27.00 0.04
CA LEU A 416 4.44 -28.37 0.47
C LEU A 416 4.30 -29.37 -0.69
N ALA A 417 4.44 -28.91 -1.94
CA ALA A 417 4.36 -29.74 -3.14
C ALA A 417 5.71 -30.38 -3.57
N LEU A 418 6.80 -30.13 -2.84
CA LEU A 418 8.09 -30.82 -3.04
C LEU A 418 8.29 -31.85 -1.92
N PRO A 419 8.64 -33.12 -2.24
CA PRO A 419 9.05 -34.06 -1.20
C PRO A 419 10.34 -33.55 -0.57
N GLN A 420 10.29 -33.16 0.70
CA GLN A 420 11.53 -32.91 1.45
C GLN A 420 12.23 -34.25 1.70
N PRO A 421 13.53 -34.38 1.44
CA PRO A 421 14.28 -35.54 1.90
C PRO A 421 14.20 -35.58 3.42
N ALA A 422 13.86 -36.74 3.99
CA ALA A 422 13.81 -36.96 5.42
C ALA A 422 15.15 -36.57 6.05
N SER A 423 15.20 -35.41 6.71
CA SER A 423 16.33 -35.05 7.56
C SER A 423 16.09 -35.62 8.95
N THR A 424 17.03 -36.44 9.37
CA THR A 424 17.08 -37.06 10.69
C THR A 424 17.17 -36.00 11.78
N ALA A 425 16.42 -36.23 12.85
CA ALA A 425 16.37 -35.40 14.05
C ALA A 425 17.78 -35.15 14.62
N GLY A 426 18.15 -33.87 14.72
CA GLY A 426 19.30 -33.39 15.46
C GLY A 426 18.90 -32.17 16.27
N SER A 427 18.63 -32.38 17.56
CA SER A 427 18.31 -31.34 18.53
C SER A 427 19.50 -30.38 18.70
N ALA A 428 19.34 -29.11 18.32
CA ALA A 428 20.19 -28.02 18.77
C ALA A 428 19.33 -26.83 19.22
N LYS A 429 19.19 -26.70 20.54
CA LYS A 429 18.71 -25.48 21.20
C LYS A 429 19.67 -24.33 20.89
N CYS A 430 19.16 -23.19 20.44
CA CYS A 430 19.85 -21.91 20.63
C CYS A 430 18.82 -20.83 21.00
N SER A 431 19.07 -20.17 22.14
CA SER A 431 18.28 -19.06 22.68
C SER A 431 18.64 -17.74 21.99
N PRO A 432 17.82 -16.68 22.12
CA PRO A 432 17.93 -15.49 21.27
C PRO A 432 18.98 -14.52 21.82
N ALA A 433 19.96 -14.18 20.99
CA ALA A 433 20.82 -13.03 21.22
C ALA A 433 20.27 -11.83 20.44
N LYS A 434 19.97 -10.75 21.18
CA LYS A 434 19.73 -9.41 20.63
C LYS A 434 21.03 -8.92 19.96
N SER A 435 20.95 -8.49 18.71
CA SER A 435 21.94 -7.57 18.14
C SER A 435 21.24 -6.55 17.26
N GLU A 436 21.12 -5.34 17.79
CA GLU A 436 21.04 -4.11 17.01
C GLU A 436 22.31 -3.98 16.17
N GLY A 437 22.19 -3.61 14.90
CA GLY A 437 23.33 -3.43 14.02
C GLY A 437 22.93 -3.36 12.56
N SER A 438 22.67 -2.14 12.11
CA SER A 438 22.40 -1.72 10.73
C SER A 438 23.21 -2.47 9.67
N SER A 439 22.50 -3.02 8.67
CA SER A 439 23.05 -3.27 7.35
C SER A 439 22.10 -2.66 6.31
N SER A 440 22.52 -1.55 5.73
CA SER A 440 21.91 -0.95 4.54
C SER A 440 22.16 -1.87 3.34
N ILE A 441 21.24 -2.81 3.13
CA ILE A 441 21.05 -3.54 1.89
C ILE A 441 19.70 -3.04 1.38
N GLY A 442 19.67 -2.45 0.19
CA GLY A 442 18.51 -1.74 -0.38
C GLY A 442 17.19 -2.40 -0.02
N GLU A 443 16.56 -1.87 1.02
CA GLU A 443 15.29 -2.35 1.53
C GLU A 443 14.25 -1.99 0.46
N ALA A 444 13.53 -2.98 -0.05
CA ALA A 444 12.47 -2.73 -1.01
C ALA A 444 11.55 -1.64 -0.42
N PRO A 445 11.19 -0.61 -1.20
CA PRO A 445 10.45 0.53 -0.66
C PRO A 445 9.20 0.04 0.04
N GLU A 446 9.00 0.52 1.27
CA GLU A 446 7.88 0.08 2.11
C GLU A 446 6.55 0.30 1.34
N PRO A 447 5.72 -0.75 1.17
CA PRO A 447 4.49 -0.62 0.43
C PRO A 447 3.57 0.45 1.03
N LEU A 448 2.87 1.20 0.16
CA LEU A 448 1.95 2.29 0.54
C LEU A 448 2.57 3.46 1.32
N LEU A 449 3.90 3.57 1.38
CA LEU A 449 4.59 4.63 2.14
C LEU A 449 4.17 6.05 1.70
N HIS A 450 4.06 6.28 0.38
CA HIS A 450 3.70 7.60 -0.13
C HIS A 450 2.24 7.94 0.18
N ALA A 451 1.33 6.97 0.05
CA ALA A 451 -0.06 7.11 0.46
C ALA A 451 -0.19 7.41 1.94
N ARG A 452 0.48 6.65 2.83
CA ARG A 452 0.46 6.89 4.28
C ARG A 452 0.95 8.30 4.63
N THR A 453 2.05 8.73 4.03
CA THR A 453 2.59 10.08 4.22
C THR A 453 1.60 11.15 3.74
N ALA A 454 1.02 10.98 2.56
CA ALA A 454 0.03 11.90 2.01
C ALA A 454 -1.25 11.96 2.86
N LEU A 455 -1.75 10.82 3.33
CA LEU A 455 -2.93 10.73 4.19
C LEU A 455 -2.72 11.42 5.53
N MET A 456 -1.57 11.18 6.18
CA MET A 456 -1.21 11.83 7.44
C MET A 456 -1.06 13.35 7.26
N THR A 457 -0.31 13.79 6.26
CA THR A 457 -0.11 15.22 5.98
C THR A 457 -1.41 15.91 5.57
N GLY A 458 -2.27 15.25 4.78
CA GLY A 458 -3.60 15.72 4.44
C GLY A 458 -4.51 15.86 5.66
N MET A 459 -4.50 14.90 6.58
CA MET A 459 -5.23 14.97 7.84
C MET A 459 -4.78 16.18 8.67
N GLN A 460 -3.47 16.39 8.80
CA GLN A 460 -2.91 17.57 9.48
C GLN A 460 -3.35 18.88 8.80
N TYR A 461 -3.35 18.92 7.46
CA TYR A 461 -3.80 20.09 6.71
C TYR A 461 -5.29 20.37 6.88
N ALA A 462 -6.15 19.35 6.86
CA ALA A 462 -7.58 19.48 7.11
C ALA A 462 -7.85 20.01 8.53
N CYS A 463 -7.15 19.49 9.55
CA CYS A 463 -7.22 19.99 10.92
C CYS A 463 -6.75 21.45 11.02
N LYS A 464 -5.65 21.80 10.34
CA LYS A 464 -5.13 23.17 10.25
C LYS A 464 -6.11 24.13 9.60
N PHE A 465 -6.75 23.69 8.52
CA PHE A 465 -7.76 24.48 7.82
C PHE A 465 -8.97 24.74 8.71
N LEU A 466 -9.49 23.70 9.39
CA LEU A 466 -10.58 23.83 10.35
C LEU A 466 -10.23 24.79 11.49
N ALA A 467 -9.07 24.63 12.12
CA ALA A 467 -8.60 25.50 13.18
C ALA A 467 -8.46 26.97 12.73
N THR A 468 -7.85 27.19 11.57
CA THR A 468 -7.69 28.53 10.97
C THR A 468 -9.05 29.15 10.70
N ARG A 469 -10.00 28.36 10.19
CA ARG A 469 -11.36 28.82 9.96
C ARG A 469 -12.05 29.19 11.26
N VAL A 470 -12.00 28.36 12.30
CA VAL A 470 -12.61 28.65 13.60
C VAL A 470 -12.16 30.02 14.11
N VAL A 471 -10.86 30.32 14.06
CA VAL A 471 -10.30 31.56 14.60
C VAL A 471 -10.50 32.76 13.66
N PHE A 472 -10.14 32.63 12.39
CA PHE A 472 -10.06 33.75 11.44
C PHE A 472 -11.32 33.96 10.59
N TRP A 473 -12.25 33.01 10.60
CA TRP A 473 -13.52 33.07 9.87
C TRP A 473 -14.70 33.10 10.83
N ASP A 474 -14.93 32.04 11.60
CA ASP A 474 -16.13 31.89 12.42
C ASP A 474 -16.08 32.83 13.65
N GLN A 475 -14.94 32.89 14.35
CA GLN A 475 -14.70 33.77 15.50
C GLN A 475 -13.90 35.03 15.12
N ARG A 476 -13.93 35.43 13.84
CA ARG A 476 -13.20 36.59 13.32
C ARG A 476 -13.41 37.85 14.16
N THR A 477 -14.66 38.16 14.48
CA THR A 477 -15.03 39.38 15.20
C THR A 477 -14.52 39.36 16.65
N PRO A 478 -14.81 38.33 17.47
CA PRO A 478 -14.21 38.20 18.80
C PRO A 478 -12.69 38.35 18.80
N TRP A 479 -11.98 37.64 17.92
CA TRP A 479 -10.52 37.67 17.86
C TRP A 479 -9.95 38.97 17.33
N LEU A 480 -10.32 39.39 16.12
CA LEU A 480 -9.59 40.44 15.40
C LEU A 480 -10.20 41.82 15.59
N GLU A 481 -11.45 41.93 16.03
CA GLU A 481 -12.15 43.21 16.17
C GLU A 481 -12.36 43.63 17.64
N LEU A 482 -12.65 42.67 18.53
CA LEU A 482 -13.04 42.94 19.91
C LEU A 482 -11.93 42.73 20.95
N LEU A 483 -11.06 41.71 20.77
CA LEU A 483 -9.97 41.45 21.71
C LEU A 483 -9.08 42.70 21.87
N TYR A 484 -8.94 43.17 23.10
CA TYR A 484 -8.22 44.39 23.50
C TYR A 484 -8.66 45.70 22.84
N ARG A 485 -9.88 45.74 22.31
CA ARG A 485 -10.42 46.97 21.72
C ARG A 485 -10.49 48.10 22.75
N HIS A 486 -9.99 49.26 22.34
CA HIS A 486 -9.79 50.49 23.11
C HIS A 486 -8.82 50.32 24.27
N HIS A 487 -9.22 49.60 25.32
CA HIS A 487 -8.42 49.45 26.54
C HIS A 487 -8.42 48.00 26.99
N VAL A 488 -7.24 47.43 27.25
CA VAL A 488 -7.07 46.04 27.71
C VAL A 488 -7.84 45.79 29.00
N THR A 489 -7.87 46.75 29.93
CA THR A 489 -8.49 46.59 31.26
C THR A 489 -10.02 46.53 31.25
N GLN A 490 -10.68 46.79 30.12
CA GLN A 490 -12.14 46.64 30.01
C GLN A 490 -12.51 45.14 29.98
N PRO A 491 -13.35 44.63 30.89
CA PRO A 491 -13.69 43.21 30.97
C PRO A 491 -14.22 42.63 29.64
N ALA A 492 -15.04 43.38 28.91
CA ALA A 492 -15.61 42.97 27.62
C ALA A 492 -14.59 42.87 26.48
N SER A 493 -13.39 43.43 26.65
CA SER A 493 -12.29 43.40 25.68
C SER A 493 -11.20 42.39 26.06
N ARG A 494 -11.33 41.67 27.18
CA ARG A 494 -10.35 40.64 27.60
C ARG A 494 -10.48 39.36 26.78
N ILE A 495 -9.58 38.41 27.01
CA ILE A 495 -9.58 37.12 26.28
C ILE A 495 -10.76 36.20 26.63
N ASP A 496 -11.46 36.42 27.76
CA ASP A 496 -12.48 35.48 28.26
C ASP A 496 -13.57 35.12 27.23
N PRO A 497 -14.17 36.06 26.47
CA PRO A 497 -15.18 35.72 25.46
C PRO A 497 -14.63 34.87 24.31
N VAL A 498 -13.36 35.06 23.92
CA VAL A 498 -12.76 34.20 22.89
C VAL A 498 -12.46 32.80 23.44
N LEU A 499 -12.05 32.68 24.71
CA LEU A 499 -11.81 31.39 25.35
C LEU A 499 -13.10 30.59 25.51
N GLU A 500 -14.20 31.24 25.90
CA GLU A 500 -15.53 30.61 25.95
C GLU A 500 -15.94 30.07 24.58
N GLY A 501 -15.75 30.87 23.52
CA GLY A 501 -15.98 30.43 22.15
C GLY A 501 -15.14 29.21 21.76
N LEU A 502 -13.84 29.22 22.07
CA LEU A 502 -12.96 28.07 21.81
C LEU A 502 -13.39 26.82 22.60
N HIS A 503 -13.76 26.99 23.87
CA HIS A 503 -14.24 25.89 24.72
C HIS A 503 -15.49 25.23 24.13
N MET A 504 -16.47 26.02 23.66
CA MET A 504 -17.66 25.48 22.99
C MET A 504 -17.30 24.70 21.72
N VAL A 505 -16.37 25.21 20.91
CA VAL A 505 -15.92 24.51 19.69
C VAL A 505 -15.24 23.19 20.02
N LEU A 506 -14.33 23.18 20.99
CA LEU A 506 -13.65 21.96 21.46
C LEU A 506 -14.68 20.97 22.02
N GLY A 507 -15.60 21.40 22.88
CA GLY A 507 -16.64 20.56 23.46
C GLY A 507 -17.62 19.97 22.44
N ALA A 508 -17.95 20.72 21.39
CA ALA A 508 -18.82 20.23 20.32
C ALA A 508 -18.12 19.30 19.32
N THR A 509 -16.84 19.56 19.03
CA THR A 509 -16.13 18.88 17.94
C THR A 509 -15.39 17.64 18.44
N CYS A 510 -14.63 17.75 19.53
CA CYS A 510 -13.67 16.73 19.97
C CYS A 510 -14.28 15.37 20.39
N PRO A 511 -15.48 15.28 21.02
CA PRO A 511 -16.02 13.98 21.47
C PRO A 511 -16.26 12.97 20.35
N GLY A 512 -16.55 13.42 19.12
CA GLY A 512 -16.80 12.54 17.98
C GLY A 512 -15.54 12.21 17.15
N LEU A 513 -14.37 12.73 17.52
CA LEU A 513 -13.15 12.59 16.72
C LEU A 513 -12.27 11.43 17.23
N PRO A 514 -11.62 10.68 16.31
CA PRO A 514 -10.49 9.82 16.67
C PRO A 514 -9.38 10.59 17.39
N ASP A 515 -8.70 9.95 18.32
CA ASP A 515 -7.68 10.58 19.19
C ASP A 515 -6.60 11.34 18.39
N ALA A 516 -6.09 10.74 17.32
CA ALA A 516 -5.08 11.39 16.47
C ALA A 516 -5.60 12.68 15.81
N VAL A 517 -6.86 12.66 15.33
CA VAL A 517 -7.51 13.82 14.71
C VAL A 517 -7.84 14.88 15.76
N ARG A 518 -8.33 14.46 16.95
CA ARG A 518 -8.61 15.33 18.09
C ARG A 518 -7.36 16.11 18.52
N THR A 519 -6.26 15.40 18.73
CA THR A 519 -4.97 16.01 19.11
C THR A 519 -4.43 16.93 18.03
N ALA A 520 -4.50 16.51 16.76
CA ALA A 520 -4.07 17.34 15.63
C ALA A 520 -4.91 18.62 15.50
N PHE A 521 -6.23 18.54 15.68
CA PHE A 521 -7.13 19.69 15.66
C PHE A 521 -6.85 20.64 16.82
N ALA A 522 -6.77 20.13 18.06
CA ALA A 522 -6.46 20.94 19.23
C ALA A 522 -5.12 21.68 19.09
N LYS A 523 -4.07 20.98 18.61
CA LYS A 523 -2.77 21.58 18.32
C LYS A 523 -2.87 22.75 17.35
N HIS A 524 -3.53 22.55 16.21
CA HIS A 524 -3.65 23.61 15.21
C HIS A 524 -4.55 24.76 15.67
N LEU A 525 -5.57 24.48 16.48
CA LEU A 525 -6.43 25.50 17.09
C LEU A 525 -5.63 26.37 18.06
N MET A 526 -4.77 25.77 18.89
CA MET A 526 -3.84 26.50 19.75
C MET A 526 -2.92 27.41 18.92
N VAL A 527 -2.27 26.87 17.88
CA VAL A 527 -1.39 27.64 16.99
C VAL A 527 -2.12 28.82 16.35
N ALA A 528 -3.33 28.59 15.80
CA ALA A 528 -4.13 29.65 15.19
C ALA A 528 -4.54 30.73 16.22
N SER A 529 -4.87 30.32 17.45
CA SER A 529 -5.23 31.23 18.55
C SER A 529 -4.06 32.11 18.96
N VAL A 530 -2.85 31.55 19.08
CA VAL A 530 -1.63 32.31 19.37
C VAL A 530 -1.29 33.27 18.24
N GLN A 531 -1.42 32.84 16.98
CA GLN A 531 -1.21 33.72 15.82
C GLN A 531 -2.20 34.88 15.78
N ALA A 532 -3.46 34.64 16.16
CA ALA A 532 -4.46 35.70 16.29
C ALA A 532 -4.12 36.66 17.43
N ALA A 533 -3.66 36.16 18.59
CA ALA A 533 -3.19 37.00 19.69
C ALA A 533 -1.98 37.86 19.29
N GLU A 534 -0.95 37.27 18.67
CA GLU A 534 0.22 37.99 18.14
C GLU A 534 -0.21 39.09 17.14
N ARG A 535 -1.11 38.74 16.20
CA ARG A 535 -1.68 39.68 15.25
C ARG A 535 -2.41 40.83 15.94
N VAL A 536 -3.18 40.57 17.00
CA VAL A 536 -3.91 41.62 17.72
C VAL A 536 -2.96 42.59 18.42
N LEU A 537 -1.83 42.11 18.93
CA LEU A 537 -0.83 42.93 19.62
C LEU A 537 0.02 43.79 18.67
N LEU A 538 0.31 43.28 17.46
CA LEU A 538 1.20 43.96 16.50
C LEU A 538 0.46 44.66 15.35
N ASP A 539 -0.61 44.06 14.85
CA ASP A 539 -1.36 44.48 13.66
C ASP A 539 -2.86 44.63 13.98
N GLY A 540 -3.19 45.00 15.21
CA GLY A 540 -4.57 45.09 15.70
C GLY A 540 -5.37 46.28 15.15
N GLY A 541 -4.77 47.14 14.32
CA GLY A 541 -5.47 48.27 13.72
C GLY A 541 -5.74 49.45 14.66
N PRO A 542 -6.50 50.46 14.20
CA PRO A 542 -6.57 51.80 14.80
C PRO A 542 -7.28 51.88 16.15
N CYS A 543 -8.12 50.90 16.49
CA CYS A 543 -8.97 50.92 17.67
C CYS A 543 -8.31 50.29 18.90
N ARG A 544 -6.98 50.12 18.89
CA ARG A 544 -6.22 49.49 19.98
C ARG A 544 -5.02 50.32 20.34
N TRP A 545 -4.84 50.55 21.64
CA TRP A 545 -3.64 51.16 22.19
C TRP A 545 -3.23 50.45 23.47
N PHE A 546 -1.92 50.31 23.67
CA PHE A 546 -1.34 49.56 24.77
C PHE A 546 -0.44 50.46 25.61
N MET A 547 -0.57 50.36 26.92
CA MET A 547 0.30 51.00 27.91
C MET A 547 1.17 49.94 28.60
N PRO A 548 2.33 50.30 29.17
CA PRO A 548 3.16 49.37 29.95
C PRO A 548 2.40 48.65 31.08
N ALA A 549 1.41 49.32 31.69
CA ALA A 549 0.55 48.73 32.73
C ALA A 549 -0.35 47.59 32.22
N ASP A 550 -0.67 47.54 30.93
CA ASP A 550 -1.54 46.51 30.36
C ASP A 550 -0.85 45.15 30.23
N VAL A 551 0.49 45.12 30.25
CA VAL A 551 1.29 43.90 30.03
C VAL A 551 0.94 42.79 31.04
N GLN A 552 0.66 43.14 32.30
CA GLN A 552 0.28 42.16 33.31
C GLN A 552 -1.08 41.50 32.99
N ALA A 553 -2.04 42.27 32.49
CA ALA A 553 -3.34 41.76 32.09
C ALA A 553 -3.23 40.84 30.87
N ILE A 554 -2.41 41.21 29.87
CA ILE A 554 -2.16 40.39 28.68
C ILE A 554 -1.47 39.08 29.08
N ASP A 555 -0.49 39.13 29.99
CA ASP A 555 0.21 37.94 30.48
C ASP A 555 -0.74 36.97 31.20
N GLN A 556 -1.61 37.48 32.08
CA GLN A 556 -2.67 36.68 32.72
C GLN A 556 -3.60 36.02 31.68
N ASP A 557 -3.95 36.74 30.62
CA ASP A 557 -4.79 36.20 29.55
C ASP A 557 -4.09 35.07 28.78
N MET A 558 -2.77 35.15 28.58
CA MET A 558 -1.99 34.05 28.00
C MET A 558 -1.92 32.82 28.92
N HIS A 559 -1.95 33.01 30.25
CA HIS A 559 -2.06 31.90 31.20
C HIS A 559 -3.43 31.21 31.11
N LYS A 560 -4.52 31.97 30.90
CA LYS A 560 -5.85 31.38 30.68
C LYS A 560 -5.90 30.57 29.37
N LEU A 561 -5.33 31.10 28.30
CA LEU A 561 -5.20 30.38 27.02
C LEU A 561 -4.41 29.08 27.19
N ARG A 562 -3.28 29.14 27.93
CA ARG A 562 -2.48 27.95 28.29
C ARG A 562 -3.32 26.91 29.02
N ALA A 563 -4.08 27.33 30.03
CA ALA A 563 -4.90 26.44 30.85
C ALA A 563 -6.00 25.75 30.03
N LEU A 564 -6.66 26.47 29.12
CA LEU A 564 -7.70 25.91 28.24
C LEU A 564 -7.19 24.72 27.41
N PHE A 565 -6.01 24.86 26.79
CA PHE A 565 -5.45 23.82 25.93
C PHE A 565 -4.72 22.71 26.70
N HIS A 566 -4.24 22.99 27.92
CA HIS A 566 -3.70 21.97 28.80
C HIS A 566 -4.80 21.06 29.37
N ALA A 567 -5.99 21.63 29.63
CA ALA A 567 -7.18 20.93 30.12
C ALA A 567 -6.87 19.96 31.29
N ASP A 568 -6.19 20.46 32.33
CA ASP A 568 -5.78 19.69 33.51
C ASP A 568 -5.02 18.37 33.25
N GLY A 569 -4.42 18.22 32.05
CA GLY A 569 -3.64 17.05 31.65
C GLY A 569 -4.31 16.21 30.56
N ASP A 570 -5.59 16.45 30.29
CA ASP A 570 -6.37 15.74 29.26
C ASP A 570 -6.19 16.35 27.86
N GLY A 571 -5.50 17.50 27.78
CA GLY A 571 -5.30 18.29 26.56
C GLY A 571 -3.95 18.07 25.88
N LEU A 572 -3.35 19.17 25.42
CA LEU A 572 -2.05 19.17 24.76
C LEU A 572 -0.90 19.20 25.79
N ASP A 573 0.26 18.71 25.35
CA ASP A 573 1.49 18.75 26.14
C ASP A 573 1.91 20.20 26.48
N ARG A 574 2.37 20.41 27.74
CA ARG A 574 2.80 21.73 28.23
C ARG A 574 3.94 22.32 27.41
N GLU A 575 4.93 21.52 27.02
CA GLU A 575 6.08 21.98 26.26
C GLU A 575 5.66 22.50 24.88
N LEU A 576 4.73 21.79 24.23
CA LEU A 576 4.15 22.22 22.96
C LEU A 576 3.40 23.54 23.13
N ILE A 577 2.53 23.65 24.14
CA ILE A 577 1.77 24.88 24.39
C ILE A 577 2.72 26.06 24.69
N ASP A 578 3.72 25.84 25.56
CA ASP A 578 4.64 26.88 26.00
C ASP A 578 5.55 27.35 24.86
N SER A 579 6.01 26.44 24.00
CA SER A 579 6.81 26.79 22.82
C SER A 579 6.05 27.69 21.84
N GLU A 580 4.75 27.47 21.63
CA GLU A 580 3.95 28.33 20.75
C GLU A 580 3.63 29.68 21.42
N LEU A 581 3.28 29.68 22.72
CA LEU A 581 3.02 30.92 23.47
C LEU A 581 4.23 31.86 23.51
N GLU A 582 5.44 31.35 23.29
CA GLU A 582 6.65 32.18 23.24
C GLU A 582 6.58 33.26 22.16
N ARG A 583 5.83 33.05 21.07
CA ARG A 583 5.56 34.08 20.05
C ARG A 583 4.99 35.37 20.63
N VAL A 584 4.12 35.25 21.63
CA VAL A 584 3.49 36.37 22.35
C VAL A 584 4.31 36.79 23.55
N ARG A 585 4.83 35.84 24.35
CA ARG A 585 5.62 36.13 25.56
C ARG A 585 6.85 36.99 25.25
N ARG A 586 7.55 36.72 24.14
CA ARG A 586 8.69 37.53 23.68
C ARG A 586 8.32 39.00 23.43
N LEU A 587 7.06 39.33 23.15
CA LEU A 587 6.62 40.72 22.92
C LEU A 587 6.39 41.48 24.22
N LEU A 588 6.07 40.79 25.31
CA LEU A 588 5.69 41.41 26.59
C LEU A 588 6.79 42.31 27.18
N PRO A 589 8.09 41.94 27.17
CA PRO A 589 9.16 42.83 27.60
C PRO A 589 9.22 44.11 26.75
N LEU A 590 9.12 44.00 25.43
CA LEU A 590 9.11 45.16 24.52
C LEU A 590 7.88 46.05 24.75
N MET A 591 6.72 45.45 24.99
CA MET A 591 5.48 46.15 25.34
C MET A 591 5.51 46.79 26.74
N ARG A 592 6.47 46.44 27.60
CA ARG A 592 6.69 47.12 28.89
C ARG A 592 7.60 48.36 28.76
N VAL A 593 8.29 48.52 27.64
CA VAL A 593 9.19 49.65 27.41
C VAL A 593 8.40 50.93 27.17
N GLU A 594 8.80 51.99 27.88
CA GLU A 594 8.29 53.36 27.69
C GLU A 594 8.60 53.90 26.29
N VAL A 595 7.80 54.85 25.81
CA VAL A 595 7.92 55.35 24.43
C VAL A 595 9.27 55.98 24.11
N GLY A 596 9.93 56.63 25.06
CA GLY A 596 11.26 57.22 24.88
C GLY A 596 12.31 56.18 24.45
N PRO A 597 12.64 55.20 25.30
CA PRO A 597 13.57 54.13 24.94
C PRO A 597 13.11 53.30 23.73
N LEU A 598 11.80 53.07 23.57
CA LEU A 598 11.26 52.35 22.41
C LEU A 598 11.56 53.08 21.08
N MET A 599 11.47 54.42 21.09
CA MET A 599 11.84 55.26 19.95
C MET A 599 13.34 55.21 19.66
N ASP A 600 14.20 55.15 20.68
CA ASP A 600 15.65 55.03 20.49
C ASP A 600 16.02 53.65 19.94
N MET A 601 15.41 52.59 20.47
CA MET A 601 15.51 51.25 19.88
C MET A 601 15.06 51.24 18.42
N LEU A 602 13.97 51.93 18.06
CA LEU A 602 13.52 52.00 16.67
C LEU A 602 14.54 52.69 15.76
N LYS A 603 15.21 53.76 16.22
CA LYS A 603 16.28 54.42 15.45
C LYS A 603 17.49 53.50 15.28
N THR A 604 17.87 52.77 16.33
CA THR A 604 18.95 51.77 16.27
C THR A 604 18.59 50.64 15.29
N ALA A 605 17.38 50.09 15.37
CA ALA A 605 16.93 49.05 14.45
C ALA A 605 16.84 49.54 12.99
N ARG A 606 16.44 50.79 12.77
CA ARG A 606 16.42 51.39 11.44
C ARG A 606 17.81 51.57 10.81
N THR A 607 18.85 51.71 11.64
CA THR A 607 20.24 51.87 11.19
C THR A 607 20.97 50.53 11.07
N HIS A 608 20.68 49.59 11.96
CA HIS A 608 21.41 48.33 12.09
C HIS A 608 20.57 47.07 11.79
N GLY A 609 19.31 47.22 11.37
CA GLY A 609 18.34 46.14 11.14
C GLY A 609 17.64 45.62 12.40
N THR A 610 18.30 45.66 13.56
CA THR A 610 17.76 45.19 14.84
C THR A 610 18.19 46.07 16.02
N ALA A 611 17.47 45.98 17.13
CA ALA A 611 17.84 46.59 18.40
C ALA A 611 17.66 45.61 19.56
N GLN A 612 18.59 45.66 20.51
CA GLN A 612 18.57 44.81 21.69
C GLN A 612 17.92 45.53 22.87
N LEU A 613 16.96 44.86 23.50
CA LEU A 613 16.43 45.26 24.79
C LEU A 613 17.35 44.75 25.89
N MET A 614 17.85 45.62 26.74
CA MET A 614 18.69 45.21 27.88
C MET A 614 17.85 44.44 28.90
N ALA A 615 18.40 43.33 29.41
CA ALA A 615 17.76 42.58 30.48
C ALA A 615 17.79 43.38 31.80
N PRO A 616 16.82 43.17 32.73
CA PRO A 616 16.85 43.80 34.06
C PRO A 616 18.14 43.52 34.85
N SER A 617 18.82 42.40 34.54
CA SER A 617 20.09 41.99 35.13
C SER A 617 21.33 42.70 34.52
N GLY A 618 21.15 43.60 33.54
CA GLY A 618 22.24 44.29 32.86
C GLY A 618 22.95 43.48 31.77
N GLY A 619 22.49 42.26 31.48
CA GLY A 619 22.99 41.41 30.40
C GLY A 619 22.27 41.61 29.06
N PRO A 620 22.73 40.93 27.99
CA PRO A 620 22.06 40.93 26.70
C PRO A 620 20.65 40.34 26.84
N GLY A 621 19.62 41.12 26.53
CA GLY A 621 18.24 40.65 26.47
C GLY A 621 17.77 40.42 25.03
N ASN A 622 16.45 40.36 24.85
CA ASN A 622 15.81 40.03 23.57
C ASN A 622 16.16 41.05 22.47
N VAL A 623 16.35 40.53 21.25
CA VAL A 623 16.62 41.34 20.05
C VAL A 623 15.34 41.42 19.22
N TYR A 624 15.03 42.63 18.74
CA TYR A 624 13.84 42.90 17.93
C TYR A 624 14.22 43.61 16.64
N ASP A 625 13.51 43.28 15.56
CA ASP A 625 13.64 43.93 14.26
C ASP A 625 12.89 45.27 14.21
N GLU A 626 13.21 46.10 13.21
CA GLU A 626 12.56 47.39 13.00
C GLU A 626 11.04 47.25 12.89
N SER A 627 10.56 46.22 12.21
CA SER A 627 9.12 45.98 11.97
C SER A 627 8.34 45.74 13.26
N THR A 628 8.84 44.87 14.15
CA THR A 628 8.17 44.57 15.43
C THR A 628 8.14 45.80 16.33
N ILE A 629 9.26 46.52 16.45
CA ILE A 629 9.35 47.73 17.28
C ILE A 629 8.40 48.82 16.75
N LEU A 630 8.37 49.01 15.43
CA LEU A 630 7.46 49.95 14.76
C LEU A 630 6.00 49.62 15.07
N ARG A 631 5.61 48.34 14.94
CA ARG A 631 4.24 47.86 15.19
C ARG A 631 3.82 48.05 16.64
N VAL A 632 4.69 47.77 17.61
CA VAL A 632 4.42 48.09 19.02
C VAL A 632 4.26 49.59 19.23
N LEU A 633 5.13 50.42 18.63
CA LEU A 633 5.09 51.88 18.76
C LEU A 633 3.83 52.49 18.13
N VAL A 634 3.28 51.89 17.06
CA VAL A 634 2.05 52.33 16.40
C VAL A 634 0.85 52.31 17.35
N HIS A 635 0.82 51.35 18.27
CA HIS A 635 -0.22 51.19 19.28
C HIS A 635 0.03 52.00 20.56
N ARG A 636 0.97 52.95 20.58
CA ARG A 636 1.27 53.79 21.75
C ARG A 636 0.49 55.12 21.75
N PRO A 637 -0.18 55.50 22.85
CA PRO A 637 -1.00 56.73 22.92
C PRO A 637 -0.20 58.05 23.02
N GLU A 638 1.11 58.00 23.18
CA GLU A 638 1.97 59.14 23.48
C GLU A 638 2.22 60.02 22.24
N ARG A 639 2.15 61.35 22.45
CA ARG A 639 2.29 62.34 21.36
C ARG A 639 3.68 62.31 20.71
N THR A 640 4.73 62.01 21.47
CA THR A 640 6.12 61.95 20.99
C THR A 640 6.32 60.83 19.98
N GLY A 641 5.86 59.62 20.28
CA GLY A 641 5.88 58.48 19.36
C GLY A 641 5.09 58.77 18.07
N SER A 642 3.86 59.29 18.21
CA SER A 642 3.03 59.67 17.05
C SER A 642 3.70 60.72 16.13
N LYS A 643 4.41 61.71 16.70
CA LYS A 643 5.18 62.69 15.90
C LYS A 643 6.30 62.02 15.11
N MET A 644 7.04 61.11 15.73
CA MET A 644 8.11 60.36 15.06
C MET A 644 7.57 59.50 13.92
N LEU A 645 6.50 58.75 14.16
CA LEU A 645 5.85 57.91 13.14
C LEU A 645 5.36 58.75 11.94
N LYS A 646 4.90 59.98 12.20
CA LYS A 646 4.54 60.93 11.14
C LYS A 646 5.76 61.37 10.32
N SER A 647 6.86 61.75 10.96
CA SER A 647 8.02 62.33 10.29
C SER A 647 8.91 61.28 9.62
N ALA A 648 9.17 60.16 10.29
CA ALA A 648 10.11 59.13 9.84
C ALA A 648 9.44 58.08 8.94
N TYR A 649 8.19 57.69 9.23
CA TYR A 649 7.48 56.61 8.52
C TYR A 649 6.28 57.07 7.70
N LYS A 650 5.97 58.38 7.72
CA LYS A 650 4.84 58.99 6.99
C LYS A 650 3.48 58.33 7.27
N LEU A 651 3.30 57.75 8.46
CA LEU A 651 2.06 57.04 8.81
C LEU A 651 0.86 58.01 8.92
N PRO A 652 -0.30 57.66 8.32
CA PRO A 652 -1.50 58.49 8.37
C PRO A 652 -2.16 58.46 9.75
N LYS A 653 -3.02 59.45 10.00
CA LYS A 653 -3.81 59.58 11.26
C LYS A 653 -5.15 58.85 11.24
N LYS A 654 -5.56 58.32 10.09
CA LYS A 654 -6.81 57.60 9.83
C LYS A 654 -6.53 56.56 8.75
N ALA A 655 -7.19 55.42 8.84
CA ALA A 655 -7.25 54.47 7.73
C ALA A 655 -8.02 55.13 6.57
N LYS A 656 -7.58 54.89 5.34
CA LYS A 656 -8.23 55.42 4.13
C LYS A 656 -9.52 54.70 3.81
#